data_AF-A0A3B5A0I7-F1
#
_entry.id   AF-A0A3B5A0I7-F1
#
_cell.length_a   1.000
_cell.length_b   1.000
_cell.length_c   1.000
_cell.angle_alpha   90.00
_cell.angle_beta   90.00
_cell.angle_gamma   90.00
#
_symmetry.space_group_name_H-M   'P 1'
#
loop_
_entity.id
_entity.type
_entity.pdbx_description
1 polymer ?
#
loop_
_entity_poly.entity_id
_entity_poly.type
_entity_poly.pdbx_seq_one_letter_code
_entity_poly.pdbx_strand_id
1 'polypeptide(L)'
;MCPLLQTSFLLLITLANEGTKILLDEQKPVALLCIGCAIIAPSVLLLLKSIWKACYKTSKLPDKTTVALVLFLEFLVSVGAAILTIVAMPHLDIVTNVTILSSVAIFPAVLQIVAQCTAKERNRFLLPSITAFILILLGFILFLVLYITKDPTDTQMAIWVGLAVGGVFLVSLNWWENYFRVICENTNSIFLKILCKDIAKCQNMLHIFSSVLRIAVTACVLGAYVPLANMDWDVVTSIPSRETRIIAIIIGVQLISSALCHWFALAACKMHALRRCFILPLYLASLAVMALFVIPVIVYYQDYKLSLSGTESINFTGYSKLYKCKVKRGCTQIIQATYIRVEFNSMYLFIFPLGLAVSWWLGLTLATVHLWYLSLYRIQRTQDLFIGRFYEGGFLEQSLLLNVRFDIQKIVKLSKQFTPLEPVKVFLCATMWHETYDEMMKIIISIFRLDKYRPQTEDATRDVTFEGHIYFDDAFRDVPGSQGRHVNEYAEIIFVNIDKDIFNEQQQIPDQKLVRTPYGGRVVVRMPYGTSLVVHFKDKQLIRHKKRWSQVMYLYYLLGWKVSTKNLQTVSRVCPLHLKKHNTYLLALDGDTDFQPAAVMLLIDRLKLYPRVGAACGRIHPTGSGPMVWYQKFEYAVGHWLHKTAEHVFGCVLCSPGCFSLFRASALMDDNVMKKYTIKASEAQHYIQYDQGEDRWLCTLLLKQGWRVEYNAASDAYTNAPEEFKEFYNQRRRWGPSTMANIVDLLGDTTLITNRNPSMSRPYMLYQLFSLASSILSPSTVVLMIAGCLTVLLDIHPNAALVLAVIPPAIILGISFKIKSDTQIIIAAVMSTLYAFIMMIAAIVVIGNMIKDQTILTPSSIFLIALMCFYTVTALLHPQEVGVVIYGFLYIICIPSAYLLLAIYSMVNMNNVSWGTRETAPPPGAAKPAAAAPQTTLQKGTYLEQFFRELITTYLEPLPENKKKQKEMAKKLKDLRSKITFAYFMCNAFWLVTTFVLQLVDSVSIQVPKLDTNLQFTGEYIYIDPVGIMFILAFALLVVIQFFAMLYHREFQSLFKLSLILQRQSRENIMFAGDNGSLWRQKRKGPKNEPWGTPREPVFWTGI
;
A
#
# COMPACT_ATOMS: atom_id res chain seq x y z
N MET A 1 -10.60 -11.80 20.67
CA MET A 1 -11.32 -10.83 19.80
C MET A 1 -12.68 -11.35 19.36
N CYS A 2 -12.79 -12.50 18.66
CA CYS A 2 -14.10 -13.03 18.23
C CYS A 2 -15.13 -13.20 19.37
N PRO A 3 -14.76 -13.73 20.56
CA PRO A 3 -15.70 -13.81 21.68
C PRO A 3 -16.13 -12.44 22.19
N LEU A 4 -15.21 -11.47 22.21
CA LEU A 4 -15.47 -10.10 22.68
C LEU A 4 -16.51 -9.39 21.83
N LEU A 5 -16.41 -9.55 20.50
CA LEU A 5 -17.37 -9.03 19.52
C LEU A 5 -18.78 -9.59 19.73
N GLN A 6 -18.89 -10.92 19.78
CA GLN A 6 -20.19 -11.57 19.90
C GLN A 6 -20.83 -11.24 21.25
N THR A 7 -20.02 -11.18 22.32
CA THR A 7 -20.44 -10.74 23.65
C THR A 7 -20.94 -9.29 23.63
N SER A 8 -20.23 -8.35 22.99
CA SER A 8 -20.68 -6.95 22.94
C SER A 8 -21.97 -6.76 22.15
N PHE A 9 -22.15 -7.49 21.04
CA PHE A 9 -23.38 -7.43 20.26
C PHE A 9 -24.58 -7.98 21.03
N LEU A 10 -24.41 -9.15 21.67
CA LEU A 10 -25.46 -9.77 22.47
C LEU A 10 -25.80 -8.94 23.71
N LEU A 11 -24.81 -8.33 24.36
CA LEU A 11 -25.06 -7.40 25.45
C LEU A 11 -25.90 -6.21 24.97
N LEU A 12 -25.60 -5.65 23.79
CA LEU A 12 -26.39 -4.56 23.22
C LEU A 12 -27.85 -4.97 22.94
N ILE A 13 -28.06 -6.19 22.43
CA ILE A 13 -29.40 -6.78 22.25
C ILE A 13 -30.12 -6.94 23.60
N THR A 14 -29.45 -7.48 24.62
CA THR A 14 -30.07 -7.67 25.93
C THR A 14 -30.43 -6.36 26.63
N LEU A 15 -29.67 -5.27 26.39
CA LEU A 15 -29.99 -3.94 26.92
C LEU A 15 -31.25 -3.34 26.30
N ALA A 16 -31.66 -3.80 25.12
CA ALA A 16 -32.91 -3.40 24.47
C ALA A 16 -34.13 -4.21 24.96
N ASN A 17 -33.93 -5.22 25.83
CA ASN A 17 -35.00 -6.06 26.35
C ASN A 17 -35.89 -5.30 27.35
N GLU A 18 -37.20 -5.54 27.29
CA GLU A 18 -38.18 -5.04 28.24
C GLU A 18 -37.87 -5.40 29.70
N GLY A 19 -37.34 -6.62 29.96
CA GLY A 19 -37.08 -7.13 31.31
C GLY A 19 -35.82 -6.62 32.03
N THR A 20 -34.93 -5.88 31.35
CA THR A 20 -33.68 -5.40 31.97
C THR A 20 -33.85 -4.05 32.68
N LYS A 21 -33.59 -4.00 34.00
CA LYS A 21 -33.67 -2.79 34.84
C LYS A 21 -32.48 -1.82 34.70
N ILE A 22 -31.61 -2.00 33.71
CA ILE A 22 -30.34 -1.26 33.61
C ILE A 22 -30.48 0.01 32.79
N LEU A 23 -31.29 -0.03 31.72
CA LEU A 23 -31.82 1.16 31.08
C LEU A 23 -33.27 1.33 31.55
N LEU A 24 -33.67 2.57 31.77
CA LEU A 24 -35.07 2.93 31.90
C LEU A 24 -35.81 2.66 30.58
N ASP A 25 -37.10 2.35 30.65
CA ASP A 25 -37.92 2.01 29.47
C ASP A 25 -37.86 3.09 28.39
N GLU A 26 -37.81 4.36 28.82
CA GLU A 26 -37.69 5.55 27.95
C GLU A 26 -36.39 5.57 27.12
N GLN A 27 -35.32 4.92 27.57
CA GLN A 27 -33.99 4.98 26.93
C GLN A 27 -33.71 3.80 25.98
N LYS A 28 -34.58 2.79 25.94
CA LYS A 28 -34.44 1.61 25.06
C LYS A 28 -34.38 1.92 23.56
N PRO A 29 -35.04 2.97 23.02
CA PRO A 29 -34.87 3.38 21.61
C PRO A 29 -33.43 3.69 21.22
N VAL A 30 -32.63 4.21 22.15
CA VAL A 30 -31.21 4.48 21.93
C VAL A 30 -30.46 3.16 21.70
N ALA A 31 -30.72 2.14 22.51
CA ALA A 31 -30.09 0.83 22.34
C ALA A 31 -30.47 0.19 20.99
N LEU A 32 -31.73 0.30 20.58
CA LEU A 32 -32.20 -0.16 19.25
C LEU A 32 -31.54 0.59 18.09
N LEU A 33 -31.39 1.92 18.21
CA LEU A 33 -30.64 2.73 17.24
C LEU A 33 -29.18 2.25 17.11
N CYS A 34 -28.56 1.93 18.24
CA CYS A 34 -27.19 1.45 18.28
C CYS A 34 -27.02 0.06 17.64
N ILE A 35 -28.01 -0.83 17.82
CA ILE A 35 -28.10 -2.12 17.11
C ILE A 35 -28.21 -1.86 15.60
N GLY A 36 -29.09 -0.94 15.19
CA GLY A 36 -29.24 -0.49 13.80
C GLY A 36 -27.92 0.00 13.20
N CYS A 37 -27.20 0.88 13.91
CA CYS A 37 -25.88 1.37 13.52
C CYS A 37 -24.85 0.23 13.35
N ALA A 38 -24.85 -0.74 14.27
CA ALA A 38 -23.94 -1.89 14.19
C ALA A 38 -24.21 -2.78 12.96
N ILE A 39 -25.48 -2.92 12.55
CA ILE A 39 -25.89 -3.70 11.37
C ILE A 39 -25.47 -3.00 10.07
N ILE A 40 -25.68 -1.68 9.97
CA ILE A 40 -25.41 -0.93 8.73
C ILE A 40 -23.94 -0.55 8.55
N ALA A 41 -23.12 -0.55 9.62
CA ALA A 41 -21.72 -0.11 9.56
C ALA A 41 -20.91 -0.78 8.43
N PRO A 42 -20.98 -2.11 8.20
CA PRO A 42 -20.27 -2.75 7.09
C PRO A 42 -20.78 -2.31 5.71
N SER A 43 -22.08 -2.03 5.58
CA SER A 43 -22.69 -1.51 4.34
C SER A 43 -22.20 -0.11 4.04
N VAL A 44 -22.05 0.76 5.06
CA VAL A 44 -21.45 2.09 4.90
C VAL A 44 -19.98 1.98 4.44
N LEU A 45 -19.20 1.09 5.05
CA LEU A 45 -17.81 0.85 4.65
C LEU A 45 -17.71 0.27 3.22
N LEU A 46 -18.63 -0.62 2.84
CA LEU A 46 -18.73 -1.18 1.49
C LEU A 46 -19.11 -0.12 0.47
N LEU A 47 -20.04 0.78 0.79
CA LEU A 47 -20.45 1.90 -0.03
C LEU A 47 -19.26 2.83 -0.31
N LEU A 48 -18.57 3.30 0.74
CA LEU A 48 -17.40 4.17 0.61
C LEU A 48 -16.29 3.54 -0.24
N LYS A 49 -15.98 2.26 0.01
CA LYS A 49 -14.95 1.52 -0.75
C LYS A 49 -15.36 1.28 -2.20
N SER A 50 -16.64 1.06 -2.47
CA SER A 50 -17.15 0.80 -3.82
C SER A 50 -17.26 2.10 -4.63
N ILE A 51 -17.65 3.21 -4.01
CA ILE A 51 -17.56 4.56 -4.58
C ILE A 51 -16.11 4.88 -4.92
N TRP A 52 -15.18 4.69 -3.98
CA TRP A 52 -13.75 4.90 -4.24
C TRP A 52 -13.27 4.06 -5.44
N LYS A 53 -13.62 2.77 -5.49
CA LYS A 53 -13.26 1.94 -6.66
C LYS A 53 -13.96 2.37 -7.95
N ALA A 54 -15.19 2.86 -7.89
CA ALA A 54 -15.91 3.34 -9.07
C ALA A 54 -15.29 4.63 -9.62
N CYS A 55 -14.82 5.52 -8.74
CA CYS A 55 -14.09 6.73 -9.10
C CYS A 55 -12.72 6.40 -9.71
N TYR A 56 -11.96 5.50 -9.09
CA TYR A 56 -10.58 5.21 -9.47
C TYR A 56 -10.40 4.02 -10.44
N LYS A 57 -11.45 3.27 -10.77
CA LYS A 57 -11.39 2.17 -11.76
C LYS A 57 -12.60 2.20 -12.67
N THR A 58 -12.40 1.82 -13.93
CA THR A 58 -13.49 1.66 -14.91
C THR A 58 -14.55 0.69 -14.36
N SER A 59 -15.73 1.22 -14.04
CA SER A 59 -16.89 0.44 -13.59
C SER A 59 -18.01 0.59 -14.61
N LYS A 60 -18.61 -0.53 -15.02
CA LYS A 60 -19.73 -0.55 -15.96
C LYS A 60 -21.06 -0.60 -15.21
N LEU A 61 -22.10 -0.06 -15.83
CA LEU A 61 -23.47 -0.19 -15.33
C LEU A 61 -23.97 -1.63 -15.60
N PRO A 62 -24.63 -2.26 -14.62
CA PRO A 62 -25.26 -3.58 -14.77
C PRO A 62 -26.56 -3.51 -15.59
N ASP A 63 -26.98 -4.66 -16.13
CA ASP A 63 -28.28 -4.79 -16.79
C ASP A 63 -29.44 -4.69 -15.78
N LYS A 64 -30.60 -4.19 -16.24
CA LYS A 64 -31.78 -3.98 -15.38
C LYS A 64 -32.26 -5.25 -14.69
N THR A 65 -32.20 -6.39 -15.38
CA THR A 65 -32.57 -7.71 -14.82
C THR A 65 -31.62 -8.15 -13.71
N THR A 66 -30.31 -7.93 -13.89
CA THR A 66 -29.29 -8.19 -12.87
C THR A 66 -29.53 -7.34 -11.63
N VAL A 67 -29.79 -6.04 -11.81
CA VAL A 67 -30.08 -5.12 -10.69
C VAL A 67 -31.33 -5.56 -9.94
N ALA A 68 -32.43 -5.87 -10.64
CA ALA A 68 -33.68 -6.27 -10.00
C ALA A 68 -33.52 -7.52 -9.14
N LEU A 69 -32.84 -8.56 -9.64
CA LEU A 69 -32.62 -9.80 -8.89
C LEU A 69 -31.74 -9.57 -7.66
N VAL A 70 -30.61 -8.89 -7.81
CA VAL A 70 -29.68 -8.63 -6.71
C VAL A 70 -30.35 -7.78 -5.65
N LEU A 71 -31.02 -6.68 -6.02
CA LEU A 71 -31.71 -5.82 -5.06
C LEU A 71 -32.88 -6.53 -4.37
N PHE A 72 -33.61 -7.41 -5.06
CA PHE A 72 -34.66 -8.21 -4.44
C PHE A 72 -34.12 -9.13 -3.34
N LEU A 73 -33.03 -9.87 -3.61
CA LEU A 73 -32.40 -10.73 -2.61
C LEU A 73 -31.83 -9.92 -1.45
N GLU A 74 -31.18 -8.80 -1.76
CA GLU A 74 -30.60 -7.89 -0.76
C GLU A 74 -31.67 -7.22 0.11
N PHE A 75 -32.84 -6.91 -0.45
CA PHE A 75 -34.00 -6.44 0.30
C PHE A 75 -34.45 -7.49 1.31
N LEU A 76 -34.67 -8.74 0.87
CA LEU A 76 -35.09 -9.84 1.75
C LEU A 76 -34.10 -10.08 2.89
N VAL A 77 -32.80 -10.10 2.58
CA VAL A 77 -31.73 -10.25 3.58
C VAL A 77 -31.74 -9.11 4.59
N SER A 78 -31.90 -7.87 4.13
CA SER A 78 -31.91 -6.68 5.00
C SER A 78 -33.12 -6.65 5.93
N VAL A 79 -34.30 -7.00 5.41
CA VAL A 79 -35.53 -7.16 6.22
C VAL A 79 -35.34 -8.26 7.24
N GLY A 80 -34.85 -9.43 6.83
CA GLY A 80 -34.58 -10.56 7.71
C GLY A 80 -33.61 -10.22 8.84
N ALA A 81 -32.50 -9.55 8.50
CA ALA A 81 -31.50 -9.14 9.48
C ALA A 81 -32.09 -8.15 10.49
N ALA A 82 -32.77 -7.11 10.02
CA ALA A 82 -33.38 -6.10 10.88
C ALA A 82 -34.46 -6.69 11.79
N ILE A 83 -35.39 -7.50 11.25
CA ILE A 83 -36.43 -8.17 12.05
C ILE A 83 -35.80 -9.10 13.09
N LEU A 84 -34.82 -9.91 12.70
CA LEU A 84 -34.19 -10.83 13.64
C LEU A 84 -33.53 -10.08 14.80
N THR A 85 -32.72 -9.07 14.53
CA THR A 85 -31.88 -8.42 15.56
C THR A 85 -32.57 -7.28 16.33
N ILE A 86 -33.45 -6.51 15.69
CA ILE A 86 -34.12 -5.33 16.29
C ILE A 86 -35.46 -5.75 16.91
N VAL A 87 -36.17 -6.70 16.30
CA VAL A 87 -37.55 -7.03 16.65
C VAL A 87 -37.63 -8.31 17.48
N ALA A 88 -37.00 -9.41 17.07
CA ALA A 88 -37.16 -10.71 17.73
C ALA A 88 -36.13 -10.97 18.87
N MET A 89 -34.84 -10.79 18.60
CA MET A 89 -33.75 -11.12 19.53
C MET A 89 -33.82 -10.41 20.89
N PRO A 90 -34.25 -9.13 21.02
CA PRO A 90 -34.36 -8.48 22.33
C PRO A 90 -35.27 -9.21 23.31
N HIS A 91 -36.24 -9.98 22.82
CA HIS A 91 -37.19 -10.74 23.63
C HIS A 91 -36.71 -12.16 23.99
N LEU A 92 -35.64 -12.63 23.36
CA LEU A 92 -35.06 -13.95 23.61
C LEU A 92 -33.92 -13.88 24.64
N ASP A 93 -33.68 -14.97 25.36
CA ASP A 93 -32.55 -15.04 26.29
C ASP A 93 -31.20 -15.10 25.55
N ILE A 94 -30.13 -14.74 26.25
CA ILE A 94 -28.81 -14.62 25.63
C ILE A 94 -28.27 -15.94 25.09
N VAL A 95 -28.61 -17.07 25.71
CA VAL A 95 -28.15 -18.41 25.29
C VAL A 95 -28.86 -18.81 24.00
N THR A 96 -30.16 -18.59 23.92
CA THR A 96 -30.94 -18.75 22.70
C THR A 96 -30.44 -17.83 21.58
N ASN A 97 -30.13 -16.56 21.88
CA ASN A 97 -29.58 -15.62 20.91
C ASN A 97 -28.18 -16.01 20.40
N VAL A 98 -27.32 -16.60 21.22
CA VAL A 98 -26.01 -17.12 20.75
C VAL A 98 -26.20 -18.30 19.80
N THR A 99 -27.12 -19.21 20.15
CA THR A 99 -27.30 -20.48 19.42
C THR A 99 -28.02 -20.26 18.08
N ILE A 100 -29.01 -19.36 18.02
CA ILE A 100 -29.75 -19.06 16.78
C ILE A 100 -28.85 -18.46 15.69
N LEU A 101 -27.77 -17.75 16.05
CA LEU A 101 -26.80 -17.28 15.07
C LEU A 101 -26.16 -18.43 14.26
N SER A 102 -26.05 -19.62 14.85
CA SER A 102 -25.46 -20.79 14.18
C SER A 102 -26.40 -21.47 13.18
N SER A 103 -27.71 -21.21 13.21
CA SER A 103 -28.70 -21.86 12.34
C SER A 103 -28.84 -21.22 10.96
N VAL A 104 -28.22 -20.06 10.76
CA VAL A 104 -28.26 -19.22 9.55
C VAL A 104 -27.69 -19.93 8.29
N ALA A 105 -27.01 -21.08 8.43
CA ALA A 105 -26.42 -21.83 7.31
C ALA A 105 -27.41 -22.70 6.50
N ILE A 106 -28.72 -22.64 6.77
CA ILE A 106 -29.73 -23.51 6.12
C ILE A 106 -29.75 -23.40 4.59
N PHE A 107 -29.88 -22.21 4.03
CA PHE A 107 -29.92 -22.01 2.58
C PHE A 107 -28.55 -22.26 1.90
N PRO A 108 -27.40 -21.84 2.49
CA PRO A 108 -26.08 -22.27 2.04
C PRO A 108 -25.92 -23.79 1.95
N ALA A 109 -26.40 -24.55 2.94
CA ALA A 109 -26.33 -26.02 2.92
C ALA A 109 -27.13 -26.62 1.76
N VAL A 110 -28.34 -26.11 1.50
CA VAL A 110 -29.18 -26.54 0.35
C VAL A 110 -28.50 -26.22 -0.97
N LEU A 111 -28.01 -24.99 -1.15
CA LEU A 111 -27.32 -24.58 -2.37
C LEU A 111 -26.03 -25.36 -2.61
N GLN A 112 -25.32 -25.73 -1.56
CA GLN A 112 -24.13 -26.56 -1.65
C GLN A 112 -24.46 -27.96 -2.17
N ILE A 113 -25.56 -28.57 -1.72
CA ILE A 113 -26.08 -29.85 -2.26
C ILE A 113 -26.38 -29.69 -3.75
N VAL A 114 -27.12 -28.65 -4.15
CA VAL A 114 -27.48 -28.38 -5.55
C VAL A 114 -26.25 -28.17 -6.43
N ALA A 115 -25.29 -27.36 -5.97
CA ALA A 115 -24.06 -27.06 -6.71
C ALA A 115 -23.22 -28.33 -6.94
N GLN A 116 -23.14 -29.21 -5.95
CA GLN A 116 -22.41 -30.47 -6.03
C GLN A 116 -23.10 -31.49 -6.93
N CYS A 117 -24.44 -31.60 -6.88
CA CYS A 117 -25.20 -32.44 -7.80
C CYS A 117 -25.05 -31.98 -9.26
N THR A 118 -25.06 -30.66 -9.48
CA THR A 118 -24.93 -30.06 -10.82
C THR A 118 -23.52 -30.26 -11.39
N ALA A 119 -22.48 -30.21 -10.56
CA ALA A 119 -21.09 -30.36 -11.00
C ALA A 119 -20.70 -31.77 -11.46
N LYS A 120 -21.53 -32.80 -11.20
CA LYS A 120 -21.31 -34.22 -11.57
C LYS A 120 -19.97 -34.85 -11.13
N GLU A 121 -19.15 -34.19 -10.32
CA GLU A 121 -17.96 -34.77 -9.71
C GLU A 121 -18.35 -35.63 -8.49
N ARG A 122 -17.70 -36.79 -8.31
CA ARG A 122 -17.91 -37.72 -7.18
C ARG A 122 -17.52 -37.01 -5.86
N ASN A 123 -18.49 -36.41 -5.17
CA ASN A 123 -18.26 -35.33 -4.21
C ASN A 123 -18.01 -35.81 -2.78
N ARG A 124 -16.75 -35.69 -2.32
CA ARG A 124 -16.31 -35.87 -0.91
C ARG A 124 -17.11 -35.02 0.10
N PHE A 125 -17.77 -33.95 -0.36
CA PHE A 125 -18.46 -32.98 0.47
C PHE A 125 -19.99 -33.03 0.39
N LEU A 126 -20.58 -34.01 -0.33
CA LEU A 126 -22.04 -34.15 -0.44
C LEU A 126 -22.68 -34.68 0.83
N LEU A 127 -22.10 -35.74 1.39
CA LEU A 127 -22.60 -36.32 2.65
C LEU A 127 -22.54 -35.29 3.80
N PRO A 128 -21.43 -34.56 4.04
CA PRO A 128 -21.39 -33.49 5.03
C PRO A 128 -22.47 -32.40 4.85
N SER A 129 -22.77 -31.98 3.62
CA SER A 129 -23.79 -30.94 3.36
C SER A 129 -25.21 -31.45 3.62
N ILE A 130 -25.51 -32.71 3.27
CA ILE A 130 -26.80 -33.33 3.60
C ILE A 130 -26.96 -33.46 5.11
N THR A 131 -25.94 -33.96 5.80
CA THR A 131 -25.96 -34.07 7.27
C THR A 131 -26.10 -32.71 7.94
N ALA A 132 -25.42 -31.67 7.43
CA ALA A 132 -25.55 -30.31 7.93
C ALA A 132 -27.00 -29.80 7.81
N PHE A 133 -27.63 -29.98 6.65
CA PHE A 133 -29.02 -29.58 6.44
C PHE A 133 -29.99 -30.27 7.41
N ILE A 134 -29.84 -31.59 7.60
CA ILE A 134 -30.67 -32.37 8.53
C ILE A 134 -30.49 -31.88 9.98
N LEU A 135 -29.25 -31.64 10.42
CA LEU A 135 -28.98 -31.15 11.78
C LEU A 135 -29.52 -29.74 12.01
N ILE A 136 -29.43 -28.86 11.01
CA ILE A 136 -29.99 -27.51 11.12
C ILE A 136 -31.52 -27.57 11.21
N LEU A 137 -32.16 -28.40 10.38
CA LEU A 137 -33.60 -28.61 10.39
C LEU A 137 -34.06 -29.22 11.73
N LEU A 138 -33.35 -30.22 12.23
CA LEU A 138 -33.61 -30.83 13.54
C LEU A 138 -33.53 -29.79 14.66
N GLY A 139 -32.54 -28.90 14.61
CA GLY A 139 -32.43 -27.79 15.57
C GLY A 139 -33.64 -26.85 15.53
N PHE A 140 -34.18 -26.51 14.34
CA PHE A 140 -35.41 -25.71 14.25
C PHE A 140 -36.64 -26.44 14.79
N ILE A 141 -36.75 -27.75 14.57
CA ILE A 141 -37.85 -28.56 15.13
C ILE A 141 -37.75 -28.56 16.66
N LEU A 142 -36.57 -28.80 17.22
CA LEU A 142 -36.33 -28.75 18.67
C LEU A 142 -36.60 -27.36 19.26
N PHE A 143 -36.30 -26.29 18.50
CA PHE A 143 -36.56 -24.90 18.90
C PHE A 143 -38.06 -24.64 19.07
N LEU A 144 -38.85 -25.02 18.06
CA LEU A 144 -40.31 -24.87 18.10
C LEU A 144 -40.92 -25.72 19.21
N VAL A 145 -40.48 -26.96 19.37
CA VAL A 145 -40.95 -27.84 20.46
C VAL A 145 -40.65 -27.25 21.83
N LEU A 146 -39.45 -26.70 22.05
CA LEU A 146 -39.05 -26.11 23.33
C LEU A 146 -39.97 -24.94 23.72
N TYR A 147 -40.31 -24.05 22.79
CA TYR A 147 -41.13 -22.88 23.10
C TYR A 147 -42.61 -23.19 23.18
N ILE A 148 -43.12 -24.13 22.37
CA ILE A 148 -44.50 -24.63 22.48
C ILE A 148 -44.73 -25.35 23.81
N THR A 149 -43.72 -26.10 24.29
CA THR A 149 -43.83 -26.86 25.56
C THR A 149 -43.60 -26.02 26.81
N LYS A 150 -42.94 -24.85 26.68
CA LYS A 150 -42.65 -23.95 27.80
C LYS A 150 -43.90 -23.21 28.30
N ASP A 151 -44.71 -22.65 27.40
CA ASP A 151 -46.02 -22.09 27.72
C ASP A 151 -46.90 -22.01 26.45
N PRO A 152 -47.87 -22.91 26.27
CA PRO A 152 -48.71 -22.94 25.07
C PRO A 152 -49.71 -21.78 24.99
N THR A 153 -49.83 -20.96 26.05
CA THR A 153 -50.79 -19.83 26.11
C THR A 153 -50.19 -18.46 25.78
N ASP A 154 -48.86 -18.32 25.73
CA ASP A 154 -48.16 -17.06 25.42
C ASP A 154 -48.10 -16.80 23.89
N THR A 155 -49.14 -16.15 23.37
CA THR A 155 -49.25 -15.81 21.94
C THR A 155 -48.20 -14.79 21.49
N GLN A 156 -47.68 -13.94 22.38
CA GLN A 156 -46.62 -12.99 22.05
C GLN A 156 -45.28 -13.70 21.83
N MET A 157 -44.91 -14.64 22.70
CA MET A 157 -43.71 -15.44 22.49
C MET A 157 -43.75 -16.29 21.22
N ALA A 158 -44.92 -16.82 20.84
CA ALA A 158 -45.08 -17.52 19.57
C ALA A 158 -44.79 -16.61 18.36
N ILE A 159 -45.23 -15.34 18.40
CA ILE A 159 -44.94 -14.34 17.36
C ILE A 159 -43.44 -14.04 17.30
N TRP A 160 -42.78 -13.80 18.43
CA TRP A 160 -41.34 -13.52 18.46
C TRP A 160 -40.50 -14.69 17.95
N VAL A 161 -40.85 -15.92 18.34
CA VAL A 161 -40.21 -17.15 17.85
C VAL A 161 -40.45 -17.32 16.35
N GLY A 162 -41.66 -17.09 15.85
CA GLY A 162 -41.97 -17.14 14.42
C GLY A 162 -41.20 -16.10 13.61
N LEU A 163 -41.11 -14.86 14.11
CA LEU A 163 -40.29 -13.79 13.53
C LEU A 163 -38.79 -14.13 13.56
N ALA A 164 -38.30 -14.76 14.62
CA ALA A 164 -36.91 -15.20 14.72
C ALA A 164 -36.60 -16.28 13.66
N VAL A 165 -37.44 -17.31 13.54
CA VAL A 165 -37.27 -18.36 12.53
C VAL A 165 -37.33 -17.76 11.12
N GLY A 166 -38.36 -16.96 10.81
CA GLY A 166 -38.51 -16.29 9.52
C GLY A 166 -37.32 -15.36 9.19
N GLY A 167 -36.86 -14.59 10.18
CA GLY A 167 -35.70 -13.72 10.06
C GLY A 167 -34.42 -14.50 9.72
N VAL A 168 -34.17 -15.63 10.39
CA VAL A 168 -33.01 -16.49 10.09
C VAL A 168 -33.07 -17.04 8.66
N PHE A 169 -34.23 -17.51 8.22
CA PHE A 169 -34.40 -18.00 6.84
C PHE A 169 -34.07 -16.93 5.82
N LEU A 170 -34.55 -15.69 6.02
CA LEU A 170 -34.26 -14.57 5.13
C LEU A 170 -32.78 -14.17 5.16
N VAL A 171 -32.14 -14.11 6.34
CA VAL A 171 -30.70 -13.81 6.47
C VAL A 171 -29.85 -14.88 5.78
N SER A 172 -30.27 -16.15 5.79
CA SER A 172 -29.52 -17.23 5.15
C SER A 172 -29.32 -17.04 3.64
N LEU A 173 -30.17 -16.23 2.98
CA LEU A 173 -30.04 -15.89 1.57
C LEU A 173 -28.77 -15.07 1.27
N ASN A 174 -28.15 -14.41 2.25
CA ASN A 174 -27.02 -13.50 2.05
C ASN A 174 -25.85 -14.10 1.27
N TRP A 175 -25.59 -15.40 1.40
CA TRP A 175 -24.43 -16.07 0.77
C TRP A 175 -24.78 -16.86 -0.50
N TRP A 176 -25.92 -16.57 -1.13
CA TRP A 176 -26.38 -17.24 -2.34
C TRP A 176 -25.36 -17.17 -3.50
N GLU A 177 -24.68 -16.01 -3.67
CA GLU A 177 -23.72 -15.78 -4.75
C GLU A 177 -22.55 -16.78 -4.75
N ASN A 178 -22.23 -17.35 -3.58
CA ASN A 178 -21.11 -18.28 -3.41
C ASN A 178 -21.27 -19.55 -4.25
N TYR A 179 -22.48 -20.09 -4.24
CA TYR A 179 -22.83 -21.31 -4.95
C TYR A 179 -23.38 -21.03 -6.35
N PHE A 180 -24.00 -19.85 -6.53
CA PHE A 180 -24.61 -19.44 -7.79
C PHE A 180 -23.66 -19.54 -8.98
N ARG A 181 -22.38 -19.13 -8.81
CA ARG A 181 -21.39 -19.20 -9.88
C ARG A 181 -21.13 -20.63 -10.36
N VAL A 182 -20.98 -21.57 -9.42
CA VAL A 182 -20.72 -23.00 -9.74
C VAL A 182 -21.92 -23.61 -10.46
N ILE A 183 -23.13 -23.23 -10.04
CA ILE A 183 -24.37 -23.64 -10.69
C ILE A 183 -24.42 -23.08 -12.12
N CYS A 184 -24.14 -21.79 -12.32
CA CYS A 184 -24.19 -21.14 -13.62
C CYS A 184 -23.17 -21.70 -14.62
N GLU A 185 -21.93 -21.98 -14.19
CA GLU A 185 -20.87 -22.49 -15.06
C GLU A 185 -21.19 -23.90 -15.61
N ASN A 186 -21.85 -24.74 -14.80
CA ASN A 186 -22.16 -26.14 -15.15
C ASN A 186 -23.59 -26.34 -15.72
N THR A 187 -24.44 -25.31 -15.74
CA THR A 187 -25.80 -25.39 -16.29
C THR A 187 -25.83 -25.10 -17.79
N ASN A 188 -26.80 -25.66 -18.51
CA ASN A 188 -26.98 -25.42 -19.96
C ASN A 188 -27.70 -24.10 -20.30
N SER A 189 -28.27 -23.43 -19.31
CA SER A 189 -29.00 -22.16 -19.48
C SER A 189 -28.06 -21.01 -19.82
N ILE A 190 -28.31 -20.36 -20.97
CA ILE A 190 -27.57 -19.18 -21.44
C ILE A 190 -27.87 -17.98 -20.54
N PHE A 191 -29.11 -17.83 -20.09
CA PHE A 191 -29.54 -16.73 -19.23
C PHE A 191 -28.72 -16.65 -17.93
N LEU A 192 -28.56 -17.78 -17.24
CA LEU A 192 -27.79 -17.86 -15.99
C LEU A 192 -26.30 -17.52 -16.21
N LYS A 193 -25.72 -17.93 -17.34
CA LYS A 193 -24.33 -17.60 -17.70
C LYS A 193 -24.14 -16.11 -17.96
N ILE A 194 -25.08 -15.46 -18.66
CA ILE A 194 -25.06 -14.01 -18.90
C ILE A 194 -25.16 -13.25 -17.59
N LEU A 195 -26.12 -13.62 -16.75
CA LEU A 195 -26.34 -13.02 -15.43
C LEU A 195 -25.08 -13.12 -14.54
N CYS A 196 -24.48 -14.31 -14.45
CA CYS A 196 -23.25 -14.52 -13.68
C CYS A 196 -22.08 -13.65 -14.19
N LYS A 197 -21.94 -13.55 -15.52
CA LYS A 197 -20.91 -12.72 -16.16
C LYS A 197 -21.13 -11.23 -15.90
N ASP A 198 -22.38 -10.77 -15.89
CA ASP A 198 -22.72 -9.37 -15.64
C ASP A 198 -22.47 -8.99 -14.16
N ILE A 199 -22.89 -9.83 -13.21
CA ILE A 199 -22.60 -9.64 -11.77
C ILE A 199 -21.09 -9.50 -11.53
N ALA A 200 -20.28 -10.39 -12.12
CA ALA A 200 -18.82 -10.36 -11.96
C ALA A 200 -18.18 -9.08 -12.53
N LYS A 201 -18.76 -8.51 -13.59
CA LYS A 201 -18.25 -7.32 -14.30
C LYS A 201 -18.67 -6.02 -13.62
N CYS A 202 -19.89 -5.98 -13.09
CA CYS A 202 -20.55 -4.78 -12.57
C CYS A 202 -20.56 -4.73 -11.03
N GLN A 203 -19.74 -5.56 -10.37
CA GLN A 203 -19.71 -5.77 -8.93
C GLN A 203 -19.63 -4.46 -8.11
N ASN A 204 -18.83 -3.47 -8.53
CA ASN A 204 -18.72 -2.20 -7.80
C ASN A 204 -20.05 -1.44 -7.76
N MET A 205 -20.78 -1.39 -8.87
CA MET A 205 -22.06 -0.67 -8.97
C MET A 205 -23.15 -1.40 -8.20
N LEU A 206 -23.20 -2.74 -8.31
CA LEU A 206 -24.14 -3.56 -7.55
C LEU A 206 -23.95 -3.39 -6.04
N HIS A 207 -22.70 -3.35 -5.56
CA HIS A 207 -22.40 -3.08 -4.15
C HIS A 207 -22.84 -1.69 -3.69
N ILE A 208 -22.79 -0.66 -4.56
CA ILE A 208 -23.30 0.67 -4.24
C ILE A 208 -24.83 0.62 -4.05
N PHE A 209 -25.55 0.04 -5.01
CA PHE A 209 -27.01 -0.05 -4.93
C PHE A 209 -27.48 -0.91 -3.75
N SER A 210 -26.85 -2.07 -3.54
CA SER A 210 -27.12 -2.94 -2.39
C SER A 210 -26.88 -2.20 -1.07
N SER A 211 -25.73 -1.53 -0.90
CA SER A 211 -25.41 -0.84 0.36
C SER A 211 -26.44 0.26 0.69
N VAL A 212 -26.87 1.05 -0.29
CA VAL A 212 -27.90 2.08 -0.10
C VAL A 212 -29.24 1.45 0.30
N LEU A 213 -29.64 0.37 -0.38
CA LEU A 213 -30.85 -0.36 -0.05
C LEU A 213 -30.81 -0.93 1.37
N ARG A 214 -29.71 -1.56 1.78
CA ARG A 214 -29.57 -2.10 3.14
C ARG A 214 -29.74 -1.02 4.21
N ILE A 215 -29.07 0.12 4.02
CA ILE A 215 -29.17 1.27 4.94
C ILE A 215 -30.62 1.76 5.03
N ALA A 216 -31.28 1.95 3.88
CA ALA A 216 -32.66 2.41 3.83
C ALA A 216 -33.63 1.42 4.51
N VAL A 217 -33.53 0.13 4.21
CA VAL A 217 -34.41 -0.91 4.78
C VAL A 217 -34.23 -1.01 6.29
N THR A 218 -32.99 -1.05 6.80
CA THR A 218 -32.75 -1.12 8.25
C THR A 218 -33.25 0.14 8.95
N ALA A 219 -33.06 1.33 8.36
CA ALA A 219 -33.60 2.57 8.89
C ALA A 219 -35.14 2.59 8.93
N CYS A 220 -35.80 2.08 7.88
CA CYS A 220 -37.26 1.96 7.82
C CYS A 220 -37.81 0.99 8.88
N VAL A 221 -37.20 -0.20 9.03
CA VAL A 221 -37.64 -1.17 10.04
C VAL A 221 -37.46 -0.61 11.45
N LEU A 222 -36.32 0.00 11.74
CA LEU A 222 -36.06 0.64 13.02
C LEU A 222 -37.05 1.79 13.29
N GLY A 223 -37.24 2.67 12.30
CA GLY A 223 -38.15 3.81 12.38
C GLY A 223 -39.62 3.41 12.58
N ALA A 224 -40.05 2.28 12.01
CA ALA A 224 -41.40 1.75 12.18
C ALA A 224 -41.58 1.00 13.51
N TYR A 225 -40.58 0.24 13.95
CA TYR A 225 -40.68 -0.58 15.16
C TYR A 225 -40.78 0.23 16.45
N VAL A 226 -40.03 1.33 16.57
CA VAL A 226 -40.03 2.16 17.79
C VAL A 226 -41.45 2.69 18.13
N PRO A 227 -42.19 3.31 17.19
CA PRO A 227 -43.58 3.68 17.42
C PRO A 227 -44.52 2.47 17.64
N LEU A 228 -44.34 1.37 16.89
CA LEU A 228 -45.16 0.16 17.03
C LEU A 228 -45.01 -0.50 18.41
N ALA A 229 -43.86 -0.34 19.05
CA ALA A 229 -43.58 -0.81 20.40
C ALA A 229 -43.98 0.20 21.49
N ASN A 230 -44.75 1.25 21.16
CA ASN A 230 -45.14 2.34 22.06
C ASN A 230 -43.94 3.09 22.70
N MET A 231 -42.84 3.24 21.96
CA MET A 231 -41.66 4.00 22.40
C MET A 231 -41.52 5.34 21.67
N ASP A 232 -40.83 6.31 22.26
CA ASP A 232 -40.66 7.66 21.71
C ASP A 232 -39.21 7.95 21.26
N TRP A 233 -39.07 8.71 20.16
CA TRP A 233 -37.78 9.13 19.60
C TRP A 233 -37.17 10.35 20.29
N ASP A 234 -37.97 11.14 21.01
CA ASP A 234 -37.53 12.40 21.64
C ASP A 234 -36.35 12.21 22.61
N VAL A 235 -36.23 11.02 23.20
CA VAL A 235 -35.17 10.64 24.15
C VAL A 235 -33.77 10.60 23.52
N VAL A 236 -33.63 10.44 22.20
CA VAL A 236 -32.32 10.46 21.53
C VAL A 236 -31.63 11.83 21.66
N THR A 237 -32.38 12.90 21.90
CA THR A 237 -31.86 14.26 22.03
C THR A 237 -31.39 14.65 23.44
N SER A 238 -31.76 13.89 24.49
CA SER A 238 -31.67 14.33 25.90
C SER A 238 -31.02 13.33 26.88
N ILE A 239 -30.22 12.38 26.40
CA ILE A 239 -29.71 11.25 27.20
C ILE A 239 -28.73 11.67 28.33
N PRO A 240 -28.90 11.21 29.59
CA PRO A 240 -27.98 11.45 30.72
C PRO A 240 -26.55 10.89 30.52
N SER A 241 -25.55 11.66 30.95
CA SER A 241 -24.11 11.41 30.67
C SER A 241 -23.53 10.05 31.09
N ARG A 242 -24.16 9.33 32.03
CA ARG A 242 -23.65 8.03 32.53
C ARG A 242 -24.05 6.85 31.66
N GLU A 243 -25.31 6.76 31.24
CA GLU A 243 -25.82 5.68 30.38
C GLU A 243 -25.31 5.82 28.95
N THR A 244 -25.29 7.05 28.42
CA THR A 244 -24.71 7.35 27.10
C THR A 244 -23.27 6.86 27.00
N ARG A 245 -22.49 7.00 28.08
CA ARG A 245 -21.11 6.52 28.12
C ARG A 245 -21.02 4.99 28.09
N ILE A 246 -21.94 4.26 28.73
CA ILE A 246 -21.95 2.79 28.70
C ILE A 246 -22.30 2.30 27.29
N ILE A 247 -23.37 2.86 26.71
CA ILE A 247 -23.82 2.54 25.35
C ILE A 247 -22.74 2.88 24.32
N ALA A 248 -22.15 4.07 24.41
CA ALA A 248 -21.07 4.50 23.51
C ALA A 248 -19.82 3.61 23.62
N ILE A 249 -19.45 3.15 24.83
CA ILE A 249 -18.34 2.20 25.01
C ILE A 249 -18.67 0.85 24.35
N ILE A 250 -19.87 0.32 24.55
CA ILE A 250 -20.28 -0.98 23.97
C ILE A 250 -20.27 -0.92 22.44
N ILE A 251 -20.81 0.16 21.86
CA ILE A 251 -20.76 0.37 20.40
C ILE A 251 -19.32 0.54 19.92
N GLY A 252 -18.51 1.33 20.61
CA GLY A 252 -17.10 1.51 20.28
C GLY A 252 -16.37 0.16 20.26
N VAL A 253 -16.57 -0.65 21.30
CA VAL A 253 -16.03 -2.02 21.37
C VAL A 253 -16.57 -2.88 20.24
N GLN A 254 -17.86 -2.82 19.93
CA GLN A 254 -18.48 -3.58 18.84
C GLN A 254 -17.88 -3.23 17.48
N LEU A 255 -17.84 -1.94 17.12
CA LEU A 255 -17.32 -1.47 15.84
C LEU A 255 -15.83 -1.76 15.68
N ILE A 256 -15.03 -1.51 16.73
CA ILE A 256 -13.58 -1.76 16.71
C ILE A 256 -13.30 -3.26 16.64
N SER A 257 -13.93 -4.07 17.49
CA SER A 257 -13.71 -5.53 17.50
C SER A 257 -14.16 -6.17 16.19
N SER A 258 -15.22 -5.67 15.56
CA SER A 258 -15.73 -6.16 14.27
C SER A 258 -14.77 -5.83 13.13
N ALA A 259 -14.29 -4.58 13.07
CA ALA A 259 -13.26 -4.16 12.12
C ALA A 259 -11.98 -4.97 12.28
N LEU A 260 -11.47 -5.11 13.52
CA LEU A 260 -10.26 -5.88 13.81
C LEU A 260 -10.41 -7.36 13.46
N CYS A 261 -11.55 -7.99 13.77
CA CYS A 261 -11.78 -9.39 13.48
C CYS A 261 -11.82 -9.65 11.96
N HIS A 262 -12.52 -8.81 11.19
CA HIS A 262 -12.48 -8.87 9.73
C HIS A 262 -11.04 -8.70 9.20
N TRP A 263 -10.28 -7.77 9.75
CA TRP A 263 -8.90 -7.53 9.33
C TRP A 263 -7.96 -8.70 9.64
N PHE A 264 -8.04 -9.27 10.85
CA PHE A 264 -7.26 -10.44 11.22
C PHE A 264 -7.64 -11.65 10.37
N ALA A 265 -8.92 -11.79 10.02
CA ALA A 265 -9.36 -12.79 9.05
C ALA A 265 -8.68 -12.61 7.68
N LEU A 266 -8.70 -11.39 7.11
CA LEU A 266 -8.01 -11.09 5.85
C LEU A 266 -6.50 -11.31 5.95
N ALA A 267 -5.89 -10.97 7.08
CA ALA A 267 -4.47 -11.19 7.36
C ALA A 267 -4.14 -12.68 7.38
N ALA A 268 -4.88 -13.49 8.13
CA ALA A 268 -4.71 -14.93 8.22
C ALA A 268 -4.83 -15.61 6.85
N CYS A 269 -5.75 -15.14 6.02
CA CYS A 269 -5.90 -15.58 4.63
C CYS A 269 -4.65 -15.29 3.79
N LYS A 270 -4.13 -14.05 3.83
CA LYS A 270 -2.92 -13.66 3.09
C LYS A 270 -1.66 -14.39 3.59
N MET A 271 -1.59 -14.68 4.88
CA MET A 271 -0.48 -15.39 5.54
C MET A 271 -0.53 -16.92 5.37
N HIS A 272 -1.54 -17.48 4.70
CA HIS A 272 -1.71 -18.92 4.56
C HIS A 272 -1.85 -19.64 5.92
N ALA A 273 -2.35 -18.93 6.93
CA ALA A 273 -2.60 -19.43 8.30
C ALA A 273 -4.10 -19.71 8.54
N LEU A 274 -4.82 -20.06 7.46
CA LEU A 274 -6.29 -20.17 7.44
C LEU A 274 -6.83 -21.13 8.51
N ARG A 275 -6.22 -22.30 8.70
CA ARG A 275 -6.73 -23.32 9.64
C ARG A 275 -6.63 -22.88 11.10
N ARG A 276 -5.44 -22.43 11.52
CA ARG A 276 -5.13 -22.14 12.93
C ARG A 276 -5.58 -20.75 13.38
N CYS A 277 -5.50 -19.76 12.50
CA CYS A 277 -5.75 -18.36 12.86
C CYS A 277 -7.08 -17.81 12.34
N PHE A 278 -7.79 -18.55 11.49
CA PHE A 278 -9.07 -18.12 10.93
C PHE A 278 -10.20 -19.11 11.21
N ILE A 279 -10.13 -20.35 10.69
CA ILE A 279 -11.23 -21.32 10.81
C ILE A 279 -11.44 -21.77 12.26
N LEU A 280 -10.37 -22.25 12.93
CA LEU A 280 -10.49 -22.80 14.28
C LEU A 280 -10.99 -21.75 15.31
N PRO A 281 -10.47 -20.51 15.35
CA PRO A 281 -10.98 -19.49 16.27
C PRO A 281 -12.44 -19.11 16.02
N LEU A 282 -12.91 -19.16 14.76
CA LEU A 282 -14.31 -18.89 14.44
C LEU A 282 -15.20 -20.02 14.95
N TYR A 283 -14.88 -21.29 14.69
CA TYR A 283 -15.64 -22.43 15.22
C TYR A 283 -15.74 -22.47 16.75
N LEU A 284 -14.70 -22.00 17.44
CA LEU A 284 -14.66 -21.96 18.91
C LEU A 284 -15.28 -20.69 19.50
N ALA A 285 -15.57 -19.65 18.72
CA ALA A 285 -16.04 -18.36 19.22
C ALA A 285 -17.39 -18.50 19.93
N SER A 286 -18.38 -19.08 19.24
CA SER A 286 -19.71 -19.31 19.80
C SER A 286 -19.68 -20.23 21.05
N LEU A 287 -18.81 -21.26 21.07
CA LEU A 287 -18.63 -22.12 22.25
C LEU A 287 -18.00 -21.37 23.44
N ALA A 288 -17.01 -20.51 23.19
CA ALA A 288 -16.38 -19.71 24.24
C ALA A 288 -17.35 -18.70 24.85
N VAL A 289 -18.22 -18.08 24.03
CA VAL A 289 -19.27 -17.16 24.50
C VAL A 289 -20.31 -17.90 25.34
N MET A 290 -20.74 -19.08 24.89
CA MET A 290 -21.63 -19.95 25.67
C MET A 290 -21.02 -20.30 27.03
N ALA A 291 -19.75 -20.72 27.07
CA ALA A 291 -19.06 -21.02 28.32
C ALA A 291 -18.99 -19.78 29.25
N LEU A 292 -18.71 -18.61 28.70
CA LEU A 292 -18.61 -17.34 29.46
C LEU A 292 -19.94 -16.95 30.13
N PHE A 293 -21.08 -17.23 29.50
CA PHE A 293 -22.40 -16.93 30.07
C PHE A 293 -22.97 -18.06 30.94
N VAL A 294 -22.69 -19.33 30.61
CA VAL A 294 -23.26 -20.50 31.31
C VAL A 294 -22.48 -20.88 32.58
N ILE A 295 -21.14 -20.79 32.58
CA ILE A 295 -20.31 -21.19 33.73
C ILE A 295 -20.64 -20.37 35.00
N PRO A 296 -20.74 -19.02 34.96
CA PRO A 296 -21.09 -18.24 36.14
C PRO A 296 -22.47 -18.61 36.71
N VAL A 297 -23.40 -19.04 35.85
CA VAL A 297 -24.75 -19.44 36.21
C VAL A 297 -24.75 -20.80 36.91
N ILE A 298 -23.99 -21.78 36.42
CA ILE A 298 -23.85 -23.09 37.06
C ILE A 298 -23.24 -22.93 38.46
N VAL A 299 -22.20 -22.11 38.59
CA VAL A 299 -21.56 -21.82 39.89
C VAL A 299 -22.54 -21.12 40.84
N TYR A 300 -23.28 -20.12 40.36
CA TYR A 300 -24.29 -19.43 41.17
C TYR A 300 -25.43 -20.35 41.63
N TYR A 301 -25.89 -21.25 40.76
CA TYR A 301 -26.93 -22.23 41.11
C TYR A 301 -26.44 -23.27 42.11
N GLN A 302 -25.18 -23.71 42.00
CA GLN A 302 -24.56 -24.59 42.99
C GLN A 302 -24.47 -23.91 44.36
N ASP A 303 -24.05 -22.65 44.42
CA ASP A 303 -24.01 -21.86 45.66
C ASP A 303 -25.40 -21.63 46.25
N TYR A 304 -26.42 -21.34 45.43
CA TYR A 304 -27.82 -21.21 45.86
C TYR A 304 -28.40 -22.52 46.39
N LYS A 305 -28.10 -23.64 45.73
CA LYS A 305 -28.56 -24.97 46.16
C LYS A 305 -27.88 -25.41 47.45
N LEU A 306 -26.59 -25.09 47.62
CA LEU A 306 -25.86 -25.27 48.87
C LEU A 306 -26.45 -24.42 50.00
N SER A 307 -26.92 -23.20 49.71
CA SER A 307 -27.52 -22.30 50.70
C SER A 307 -28.91 -22.73 51.18
N LEU A 308 -29.68 -23.50 50.41
CA LEU A 308 -30.96 -24.06 50.85
C LEU A 308 -30.79 -25.25 51.83
N SER A 309 -29.60 -25.84 51.88
CA SER A 309 -29.31 -27.06 52.64
C SER A 309 -28.49 -26.86 53.94
N GLY A 310 -28.13 -25.62 54.33
CA GLY A 310 -27.35 -25.37 55.54
C GLY A 310 -27.60 -24.00 56.18
N THR A 311 -27.88 -24.01 57.48
CA THR A 311 -28.00 -22.83 58.37
C THR A 311 -26.65 -22.18 58.68
N GLU A 312 -25.98 -21.57 57.71
CA GLU A 312 -24.89 -20.63 57.96
C GLU A 312 -24.92 -19.43 57.00
N SER A 313 -24.85 -18.22 57.55
CA SER A 313 -24.78 -16.97 56.83
C SER A 313 -23.38 -16.78 56.26
N ILE A 314 -23.18 -17.08 54.96
CA ILE A 314 -21.88 -16.88 54.34
C ILE A 314 -21.67 -15.42 53.96
N ASN A 315 -20.58 -14.87 54.50
CA ASN A 315 -20.05 -13.55 54.28
C ASN A 315 -19.54 -13.40 52.83
N PHE A 316 -20.15 -12.48 52.07
CA PHE A 316 -19.94 -12.22 50.63
C PHE A 316 -18.53 -11.68 50.25
N THR A 317 -17.56 -11.77 51.17
CA THR A 317 -16.24 -11.14 51.08
C THR A 317 -15.16 -12.02 50.42
N GLY A 318 -15.37 -13.33 50.28
CA GLY A 318 -14.42 -14.24 49.63
C GLY A 318 -14.34 -14.08 48.11
N TYR A 319 -15.49 -13.94 47.44
CA TYR A 319 -15.56 -13.81 45.97
C TYR A 319 -15.11 -12.42 45.46
N SER A 320 -15.21 -11.40 46.32
CA SER A 320 -14.72 -10.02 46.08
C SER A 320 -13.19 -9.94 45.96
N LYS A 321 -12.45 -10.92 46.49
CA LYS A 321 -10.97 -10.93 46.41
C LYS A 321 -10.42 -11.42 45.08
N LEU A 322 -11.11 -12.32 44.37
CA LEU A 322 -10.63 -12.84 43.08
C LEU A 322 -10.93 -11.88 41.90
N TYR A 323 -11.90 -10.97 42.05
CA TYR A 323 -12.36 -10.03 41.02
C TYR A 323 -12.21 -8.56 41.43
N LYS A 324 -11.11 -8.22 42.11
CA LYS A 324 -10.72 -6.82 42.38
C LYS A 324 -10.18 -6.11 41.12
N CYS A 325 -10.94 -6.14 40.04
CA CYS A 325 -10.76 -5.28 38.88
C CYS A 325 -12.09 -4.58 38.57
N LYS A 326 -12.36 -3.47 39.29
CA LYS A 326 -13.22 -2.32 38.89
C LYS A 326 -14.49 -2.55 38.02
N VAL A 327 -15.15 -3.71 38.03
CA VAL A 327 -16.42 -3.89 37.32
C VAL A 327 -17.57 -3.53 38.26
N LYS A 328 -18.17 -2.36 38.00
CA LYS A 328 -19.31 -1.78 38.74
C LYS A 328 -20.48 -2.77 38.88
N ARG A 329 -21.26 -2.62 39.97
CA ARG A 329 -22.57 -3.22 40.32
C ARG A 329 -23.57 -3.52 39.17
N GLY A 330 -23.40 -2.92 37.99
CA GLY A 330 -24.26 -3.18 36.82
C GLY A 330 -24.07 -4.57 36.19
N CYS A 331 -22.88 -5.16 36.22
CA CYS A 331 -22.63 -6.45 35.58
C CYS A 331 -23.33 -7.61 36.31
N THR A 332 -23.37 -7.56 37.64
CA THR A 332 -24.15 -8.48 38.49
C THR A 332 -25.65 -8.36 38.24
N GLN A 333 -26.18 -7.17 37.93
CA GLN A 333 -27.59 -6.98 37.59
C GLN A 333 -27.95 -7.46 36.17
N ILE A 334 -27.03 -7.41 35.20
CA ILE A 334 -27.24 -8.00 33.85
C ILE A 334 -27.45 -9.50 34.00
N ILE A 335 -26.57 -10.17 34.76
CA ILE A 335 -26.64 -11.62 35.02
C ILE A 335 -27.93 -11.97 35.77
N GLN A 336 -28.37 -11.12 36.72
CA GLN A 336 -29.61 -11.32 37.48
C GLN A 336 -30.88 -11.10 36.63
N ALA A 337 -30.89 -10.10 35.74
CA ALA A 337 -32.02 -9.81 34.85
C ALA A 337 -32.16 -10.85 33.71
N THR A 338 -31.06 -11.51 33.33
CA THR A 338 -31.06 -12.62 32.35
C THR A 338 -31.76 -13.87 32.92
N TYR A 339 -31.95 -13.94 34.25
CA TYR A 339 -32.43 -15.13 34.96
C TYR A 339 -33.94 -15.15 35.25
N ILE A 340 -34.69 -14.05 35.01
CA ILE A 340 -36.08 -13.93 35.47
C ILE A 340 -37.10 -14.77 34.68
N ARG A 341 -36.72 -15.50 33.61
CA ARG A 341 -37.69 -16.27 32.80
C ARG A 341 -37.36 -17.74 32.56
N VAL A 342 -36.48 -18.34 33.38
CA VAL A 342 -36.18 -19.78 33.34
C VAL A 342 -36.29 -20.35 34.77
N GLU A 343 -37.51 -20.67 35.19
CA GLU A 343 -37.73 -21.50 36.38
C GLU A 343 -37.17 -22.91 36.12
N PHE A 344 -36.04 -23.23 36.75
CA PHE A 344 -35.41 -24.55 36.65
C PHE A 344 -36.12 -25.54 37.57
N ASN A 345 -37.15 -26.22 37.06
CA ASN A 345 -37.85 -27.26 37.82
C ASN A 345 -37.86 -28.67 37.19
N SER A 346 -37.18 -28.92 36.05
CA SER A 346 -37.10 -30.29 35.51
C SER A 346 -35.89 -30.60 34.61
N MET A 347 -35.54 -31.90 34.53
CA MET A 347 -34.50 -32.49 33.66
C MET A 347 -34.72 -32.22 32.15
N TYR A 348 -35.96 -31.94 31.74
CA TYR A 348 -36.33 -31.58 30.37
C TYR A 348 -35.76 -30.20 29.95
N LEU A 349 -35.48 -29.32 30.91
CA LEU A 349 -35.04 -27.94 30.65
C LEU A 349 -33.55 -27.82 30.30
N PHE A 350 -32.74 -28.87 30.54
CA PHE A 350 -31.29 -28.85 30.25
C PHE A 350 -30.93 -29.59 28.95
N ILE A 351 -31.65 -30.68 28.63
CA ILE A 351 -31.35 -31.55 27.48
C ILE A 351 -31.72 -30.86 26.16
N PHE A 352 -32.86 -30.19 26.09
CA PHE A 352 -33.35 -29.57 24.85
C PHE A 352 -32.52 -28.36 24.39
N PRO A 353 -32.18 -27.37 25.25
CA PRO A 353 -31.35 -26.24 24.84
C PRO A 353 -29.92 -26.65 24.47
N LEU A 354 -29.34 -27.62 25.19
CA LEU A 354 -28.02 -28.16 24.88
C LEU A 354 -28.03 -28.94 23.55
N GLY A 355 -29.05 -29.78 23.33
CA GLY A 355 -29.22 -30.51 22.07
C GLY A 355 -29.40 -29.59 20.87
N LEU A 356 -30.17 -28.51 21.03
CA LEU A 356 -30.36 -27.46 20.03
C LEU A 356 -29.05 -26.72 19.70
N ALA A 357 -28.32 -26.28 20.74
CA ALA A 357 -27.02 -25.61 20.59
C ALA A 357 -26.02 -26.48 19.83
N VAL A 358 -25.92 -27.77 20.19
CA VAL A 358 -25.02 -28.74 19.55
C VAL A 358 -25.45 -29.02 18.12
N SER A 359 -26.75 -29.19 17.85
CA SER A 359 -27.26 -29.47 16.50
C SER A 359 -26.97 -28.33 15.53
N TRP A 360 -27.23 -27.08 15.91
CA TRP A 360 -26.93 -25.92 15.06
C TRP A 360 -25.43 -25.67 14.89
N TRP A 361 -24.63 -25.84 15.95
CA TRP A 361 -23.18 -25.69 15.85
C TRP A 361 -22.54 -26.79 14.96
N LEU A 362 -22.93 -28.05 15.13
CA LEU A 362 -22.50 -29.15 14.25
C LEU A 362 -22.97 -28.93 12.80
N GLY A 363 -24.20 -28.43 12.61
CA GLY A 363 -24.72 -28.05 11.31
C GLY A 363 -23.85 -27.03 10.59
N LEU A 364 -23.52 -25.92 11.26
CA LEU A 364 -22.67 -24.86 10.71
C LEU A 364 -21.25 -25.34 10.38
N THR A 365 -20.64 -26.11 11.28
CA THR A 365 -19.29 -26.65 11.08
C THR A 365 -19.24 -27.64 9.92
N LEU A 366 -20.24 -28.51 9.78
CA LEU A 366 -20.33 -29.45 8.65
C LEU A 366 -20.59 -28.75 7.31
N ALA A 367 -21.45 -27.73 7.28
CA ALA A 367 -21.67 -26.92 6.08
C ALA A 367 -20.36 -26.26 5.59
N THR A 368 -19.52 -25.83 6.53
CA THR A 368 -18.26 -25.11 6.26
C THR A 368 -17.02 -25.99 6.28
N VAL A 369 -17.14 -27.31 6.48
CA VAL A 369 -15.98 -28.23 6.64
C VAL A 369 -15.06 -28.26 5.41
N HIS A 370 -15.62 -27.97 4.24
CA HIS A 370 -14.88 -27.88 2.98
C HIS A 370 -13.74 -26.86 3.03
N LEU A 371 -13.87 -25.81 3.88
CA LEU A 371 -12.85 -24.78 4.08
C LEU A 371 -11.55 -25.34 4.66
N TRP A 372 -11.64 -26.41 5.48
CA TRP A 372 -10.46 -27.04 6.08
C TRP A 372 -9.53 -27.65 5.02
N TYR A 373 -10.10 -28.06 3.88
CA TYR A 373 -9.42 -28.71 2.77
C TYR A 373 -9.00 -27.75 1.65
N LEU A 374 -9.17 -26.45 1.83
CA LEU A 374 -8.72 -25.45 0.86
C LEU A 374 -7.19 -25.43 0.73
N SER A 375 -6.73 -25.45 -0.51
CA SER A 375 -5.33 -25.20 -0.91
C SER A 375 -5.28 -23.80 -1.51
N LEU A 376 -4.68 -22.84 -0.80
CA LEU A 376 -4.56 -21.47 -1.27
C LEU A 376 -3.15 -21.19 -1.79
N TYR A 377 -3.04 -20.27 -2.74
CA TYR A 377 -1.75 -19.71 -3.09
C TYR A 377 -1.35 -18.65 -2.05
N ARG A 378 -0.04 -18.53 -1.80
CA ARG A 378 0.49 -17.48 -0.91
C ARG A 378 0.15 -16.10 -1.49
N ILE A 379 -0.36 -15.19 -0.65
CA ILE A 379 -0.77 -13.82 -1.05
C ILE A 379 -1.89 -13.83 -2.12
N GLN A 380 -2.77 -14.82 -2.08
CA GLN A 380 -3.98 -14.81 -2.89
C GLN A 380 -4.80 -13.54 -2.58
N ARG A 381 -5.31 -12.87 -3.62
CA ARG A 381 -6.05 -11.61 -3.41
C ARG A 381 -7.33 -11.93 -2.65
N THR A 382 -7.73 -11.04 -1.75
CA THR A 382 -8.95 -11.24 -0.94
C THR A 382 -10.21 -11.39 -1.80
N GLN A 383 -10.27 -10.69 -2.92
CA GLN A 383 -11.34 -10.83 -3.94
C GLN A 383 -11.37 -12.20 -4.64
N ASP A 384 -10.28 -12.96 -4.59
CA ASP A 384 -10.19 -14.30 -5.18
C ASP A 384 -10.56 -15.37 -4.14
N LEU A 385 -10.65 -14.99 -2.85
CA LEU A 385 -10.99 -15.88 -1.74
C LEU A 385 -12.43 -15.67 -1.24
N PHE A 386 -12.88 -14.43 -1.11
CA PHE A 386 -14.24 -14.07 -0.67
C PHE A 386 -15.09 -13.57 -1.84
N ILE A 387 -16.39 -13.85 -1.85
CA ILE A 387 -17.31 -13.28 -2.85
C ILE A 387 -17.66 -11.83 -2.49
N GLY A 388 -18.24 -11.65 -1.32
CA GLY A 388 -18.51 -10.37 -0.68
C GLY A 388 -17.22 -9.74 -0.15
N ARG A 389 -17.12 -8.41 -0.25
CA ARG A 389 -15.90 -7.69 0.15
C ARG A 389 -15.83 -7.35 1.63
N PHE A 390 -16.98 -7.37 2.29
CA PHE A 390 -17.18 -7.09 3.70
C PHE A 390 -18.05 -8.21 4.30
N TYR A 391 -18.45 -8.01 5.54
CA TYR A 391 -19.20 -8.95 6.35
C TYR A 391 -20.57 -8.39 6.72
N GLU A 392 -21.41 -9.23 7.33
CA GLU A 392 -22.71 -8.82 7.88
C GLU A 392 -22.56 -8.33 9.33
N GLY A 393 -23.10 -7.14 9.65
CA GLY A 393 -22.82 -6.47 10.93
C GLY A 393 -23.18 -7.29 12.17
N GLY A 394 -24.34 -7.95 12.15
CA GLY A 394 -24.81 -8.82 13.24
C GLY A 394 -24.31 -10.27 13.18
N PHE A 395 -23.67 -10.69 12.08
CA PHE A 395 -23.34 -12.10 11.81
C PHE A 395 -21.90 -12.27 11.31
N LEU A 396 -20.93 -11.63 11.97
CA LEU A 396 -19.54 -11.64 11.47
C LEU A 396 -18.97 -13.05 11.31
N GLU A 397 -19.15 -13.92 12.31
CA GLU A 397 -18.57 -15.28 12.32
C GLU A 397 -19.09 -16.10 11.13
N GLN A 398 -20.42 -16.17 11.02
CA GLN A 398 -21.13 -16.87 9.95
C GLN A 398 -20.80 -16.24 8.60
N SER A 399 -20.74 -14.90 8.55
CA SER A 399 -20.41 -14.17 7.33
C SER A 399 -18.99 -14.48 6.85
N LEU A 400 -18.01 -14.53 7.74
CA LEU A 400 -16.64 -14.86 7.36
C LEU A 400 -16.50 -16.31 6.87
N LEU A 401 -17.19 -17.27 7.47
CA LEU A 401 -17.13 -18.67 7.05
C LEU A 401 -17.88 -18.91 5.73
N LEU A 402 -19.13 -18.44 5.62
CA LEU A 402 -20.01 -18.72 4.48
C LEU A 402 -19.69 -17.87 3.24
N ASN A 403 -18.93 -16.78 3.39
CA ASN A 403 -18.52 -15.91 2.28
C ASN A 403 -17.25 -16.38 1.55
N VAL A 404 -16.55 -17.42 2.04
CA VAL A 404 -15.38 -17.99 1.34
C VAL A 404 -15.84 -18.78 0.12
N ARG A 405 -15.22 -18.52 -1.05
CA ARG A 405 -15.57 -19.15 -2.33
C ARG A 405 -15.50 -20.67 -2.27
N PHE A 406 -16.59 -21.31 -2.70
CA PHE A 406 -16.72 -22.76 -2.73
C PHE A 406 -15.77 -23.43 -3.76
N ASP A 407 -15.58 -22.83 -4.95
CA ASP A 407 -14.80 -23.43 -6.06
C ASP A 407 -13.39 -22.82 -6.24
N ILE A 408 -12.58 -22.83 -5.18
CA ILE A 408 -11.18 -22.40 -5.29
C ILE A 408 -10.31 -23.49 -5.97
N GLN A 409 -10.77 -24.75 -5.94
CA GLN A 409 -10.00 -25.89 -6.44
C GLN A 409 -9.86 -25.93 -7.97
N LYS A 410 -10.86 -25.50 -8.77
CA LYS A 410 -10.69 -25.41 -10.24
C LYS A 410 -9.65 -24.38 -10.66
N ILE A 411 -9.60 -23.22 -10.00
CA ILE A 411 -8.60 -22.17 -10.29
C ILE A 411 -7.19 -22.68 -10.00
N VAL A 412 -7.01 -23.43 -8.90
CA VAL A 412 -5.73 -24.04 -8.55
C VAL A 412 -5.34 -25.16 -9.51
N LYS A 413 -6.29 -25.98 -9.99
CA LYS A 413 -6.03 -27.01 -11.03
C LYS A 413 -5.65 -26.38 -12.38
N LEU A 414 -6.39 -25.34 -12.83
CA LEU A 414 -6.04 -24.56 -14.03
C LEU A 414 -4.66 -23.91 -13.89
N SER A 415 -4.36 -23.34 -12.72
CA SER A 415 -3.05 -22.75 -12.42
C SER A 415 -1.93 -23.79 -12.30
N LYS A 416 -2.20 -25.03 -11.87
CA LYS A 416 -1.23 -26.15 -11.89
C LYS A 416 -0.99 -26.69 -13.30
N GLN A 417 -1.97 -26.56 -14.20
CA GLN A 417 -1.78 -26.85 -15.63
C GLN A 417 -0.96 -25.76 -16.33
N PHE A 418 -0.96 -24.52 -15.83
CA PHE A 418 -0.01 -23.47 -16.22
C PHE A 418 1.30 -23.58 -15.43
N THR A 419 2.14 -24.49 -15.93
CA THR A 419 3.61 -24.59 -15.82
C THR A 419 4.29 -24.85 -14.46
N PRO A 420 5.32 -25.72 -14.40
CA PRO A 420 6.34 -25.64 -13.35
C PRO A 420 6.95 -24.24 -13.39
N LEU A 421 7.20 -23.61 -12.22
CA LEU A 421 7.79 -22.27 -12.08
C LEU A 421 8.95 -22.09 -13.07
N GLU A 422 8.68 -21.45 -14.21
CA GLU A 422 9.73 -21.21 -15.19
C GLU A 422 10.80 -20.31 -14.56
N PRO A 423 12.08 -20.62 -14.79
CA PRO A 423 13.17 -19.89 -14.17
C PRO A 423 13.13 -18.43 -14.62
N VAL A 424 13.17 -17.51 -13.67
CA VAL A 424 13.24 -16.08 -13.95
C VAL A 424 14.67 -15.67 -14.26
N LYS A 425 14.84 -14.76 -15.21
CA LYS A 425 16.14 -14.16 -15.52
C LYS A 425 16.18 -12.69 -15.16
N VAL A 426 17.21 -12.26 -14.45
CA VAL A 426 17.40 -10.86 -14.03
C VAL A 426 18.74 -10.35 -14.51
N PHE A 427 18.73 -9.27 -15.28
CA PHE A 427 19.93 -8.54 -15.66
C PHE A 427 20.15 -7.37 -14.71
N LEU A 428 21.28 -7.31 -14.03
CA LEU A 428 21.68 -6.15 -13.23
C LEU A 428 22.41 -5.19 -14.15
N CYS A 429 21.97 -3.94 -14.23
CA CYS A 429 22.51 -2.94 -15.16
C CYS A 429 22.90 -1.69 -14.38
N ALA A 430 24.18 -1.56 -14.05
CA ALA A 430 24.74 -0.37 -13.44
C ALA A 430 25.29 0.58 -14.52
N THR A 431 25.00 1.87 -14.40
CA THR A 431 25.63 2.92 -15.23
C THR A 431 26.61 3.72 -14.41
N MET A 432 27.80 3.94 -14.96
CA MET A 432 28.92 4.60 -14.31
C MET A 432 29.47 5.74 -15.16
N TRP A 433 29.79 6.87 -14.53
CA TRP A 433 30.51 8.00 -15.05
C TRP A 433 31.38 8.71 -13.98
N HIS A 434 32.69 8.47 -14.04
CA HIS A 434 33.71 9.05 -13.14
C HIS A 434 33.37 8.87 -11.64
N GLU A 435 32.91 7.68 -11.24
CA GLU A 435 32.71 7.30 -9.85
C GLU A 435 34.03 7.25 -9.08
N THR A 436 33.95 7.58 -7.78
CA THR A 436 35.07 7.38 -6.87
C THR A 436 35.22 5.90 -6.51
N TYR A 437 36.37 5.55 -5.92
CA TYR A 437 36.62 4.18 -5.44
C TYR A 437 35.51 3.69 -4.49
N ASP A 438 35.16 4.49 -3.48
CA ASP A 438 34.15 4.13 -2.48
C ASP A 438 32.76 3.95 -3.10
N GLU A 439 32.42 4.76 -4.11
CA GLU A 439 31.16 4.62 -4.85
C GLU A 439 31.13 3.31 -5.63
N MET A 440 32.15 3.05 -6.46
CA MET A 440 32.23 1.82 -7.25
C MET A 440 32.22 0.56 -6.38
N MET A 441 32.88 0.59 -5.23
CA MET A 441 32.94 -0.58 -4.35
C MET A 441 31.58 -0.95 -3.77
N LYS A 442 30.69 0.01 -3.50
CA LYS A 442 29.33 -0.27 -2.99
C LYS A 442 28.55 -1.18 -3.94
N ILE A 443 28.59 -0.89 -5.24
CA ILE A 443 27.84 -1.68 -6.22
C ILE A 443 28.48 -3.05 -6.45
N ILE A 444 29.81 -3.13 -6.47
CA ILE A 444 30.54 -4.38 -6.67
C ILE A 444 30.25 -5.31 -5.49
N ILE A 445 30.38 -4.83 -4.25
CA ILE A 445 30.06 -5.58 -3.04
C ILE A 445 28.60 -6.07 -3.08
N SER A 446 27.65 -5.23 -3.50
CA SER A 446 26.23 -5.61 -3.61
C SER A 446 26.01 -6.77 -4.59
N ILE A 447 26.70 -6.75 -5.74
CA ILE A 447 26.66 -7.83 -6.74
C ILE A 447 27.29 -9.12 -6.16
N PHE A 448 28.41 -9.02 -5.43
CA PHE A 448 29.02 -10.17 -4.74
C PHE A 448 28.10 -10.78 -3.67
N ARG A 449 27.44 -9.93 -2.85
CA ARG A 449 26.45 -10.41 -1.87
C ARG A 449 25.32 -11.17 -2.56
N LEU A 450 24.86 -10.71 -3.72
CA LEU A 450 23.81 -11.37 -4.49
C LEU A 450 24.27 -12.71 -5.09
N ASP A 451 25.49 -12.77 -5.63
CA ASP A 451 26.10 -14.01 -6.14
C ASP A 451 26.18 -15.08 -5.05
N LYS A 452 26.70 -14.71 -3.87
CA LYS A 452 26.76 -15.59 -2.70
C LYS A 452 25.38 -16.04 -2.21
N TYR A 453 24.37 -15.16 -2.30
CA TYR A 453 23.01 -15.46 -1.85
C TYR A 453 22.30 -16.51 -2.72
N ARG A 454 22.63 -16.62 -4.00
CA ARG A 454 22.06 -17.60 -4.95
C ARG A 454 23.16 -18.22 -5.82
N PRO A 455 23.94 -19.15 -5.27
CA PRO A 455 25.04 -19.78 -5.99
C PRO A 455 24.51 -20.65 -7.14
N GLN A 456 25.24 -20.66 -8.25
CA GLN A 456 24.93 -21.48 -9.43
C GLN A 456 25.58 -22.88 -9.31
N THR A 457 25.23 -23.65 -8.27
CA THR A 457 25.62 -25.06 -8.13
C THR A 457 24.73 -25.98 -8.98
N GLU A 458 25.17 -27.21 -9.25
CA GLU A 458 24.44 -28.18 -10.10
C GLU A 458 23.20 -28.78 -9.40
N ASP A 459 23.21 -28.90 -8.07
CA ASP A 459 22.13 -29.55 -7.28
C ASP A 459 21.01 -28.60 -6.79
N ALA A 460 21.14 -27.29 -6.99
CA ALA A 460 20.15 -26.31 -6.53
C ALA A 460 19.05 -26.06 -7.57
N THR A 461 17.78 -26.17 -7.19
CA THR A 461 16.64 -25.77 -8.04
C THR A 461 16.72 -24.27 -8.38
N ARG A 462 17.03 -23.93 -9.63
CA ARG A 462 17.24 -22.54 -10.10
C ARG A 462 15.92 -21.86 -10.47
N ASP A 463 15.23 -21.30 -9.48
CA ASP A 463 14.02 -20.48 -9.68
C ASP A 463 14.31 -19.06 -10.21
N VAL A 464 15.52 -18.54 -10.00
CA VAL A 464 15.99 -17.22 -10.47
C VAL A 464 17.46 -17.30 -10.90
N THR A 465 17.80 -16.65 -12.00
CA THR A 465 19.17 -16.53 -12.55
C THR A 465 19.56 -15.06 -12.69
N PHE A 466 20.80 -14.73 -12.33
CA PHE A 466 21.35 -13.38 -12.35
C PHE A 466 22.46 -13.25 -13.39
N GLU A 467 22.56 -12.07 -14.00
CA GLU A 467 23.66 -11.69 -14.88
C GLU A 467 23.95 -10.20 -14.71
N GLY A 468 25.18 -9.87 -14.30
CA GLY A 468 25.61 -8.51 -14.01
C GLY A 468 26.21 -7.80 -15.22
N HIS A 469 25.84 -6.53 -15.40
CA HIS A 469 26.34 -5.65 -16.44
C HIS A 469 26.65 -4.26 -15.86
N ILE A 470 27.88 -3.81 -16.03
CA ILE A 470 28.33 -2.46 -15.65
C ILE A 470 28.68 -1.70 -16.93
N TYR A 471 28.13 -0.50 -17.12
CA TYR A 471 28.37 0.34 -18.29
C TYR A 471 29.14 1.59 -17.89
N PHE A 472 30.43 1.58 -18.17
CA PHE A 472 31.34 2.71 -17.97
C PHE A 472 31.29 3.65 -19.16
N ASP A 473 30.81 4.87 -18.91
CA ASP A 473 30.69 5.91 -19.91
C ASP A 473 31.94 6.80 -19.96
N ASP A 474 32.36 7.18 -21.17
CA ASP A 474 33.62 7.92 -21.43
C ASP A 474 34.87 7.30 -20.78
N ALA A 475 35.08 6.00 -21.01
CA ALA A 475 36.12 5.23 -20.31
C ALA A 475 37.53 5.40 -20.88
N PHE A 476 37.74 6.19 -21.94
CA PHE A 476 38.99 6.24 -22.69
C PHE A 476 39.57 7.66 -22.80
N ARG A 477 40.88 7.77 -22.59
CA ARG A 477 41.69 8.99 -22.74
C ARG A 477 42.76 8.85 -23.82
N ASP A 478 43.16 10.00 -24.37
CA ASP A 478 44.26 10.09 -25.31
C ASP A 478 45.57 10.27 -24.52
N VAL A 479 46.56 9.41 -24.76
CA VAL A 479 47.87 9.49 -24.10
C VAL A 479 48.91 9.92 -25.12
N PRO A 480 49.62 11.05 -24.91
CA PRO A 480 50.66 11.52 -25.82
C PRO A 480 51.76 10.45 -26.00
N GLY A 481 52.12 10.11 -27.24
CA GLY A 481 53.16 9.13 -27.56
C GLY A 481 52.71 7.66 -27.68
N SER A 482 51.43 7.36 -27.43
CA SER A 482 50.82 6.04 -27.65
C SER A 482 50.14 5.95 -29.02
N GLN A 483 50.21 4.79 -29.68
CA GLN A 483 49.47 4.52 -30.93
C GLN A 483 47.96 4.25 -30.73
N GLY A 484 47.46 4.24 -29.49
CA GLY A 484 46.05 3.99 -29.17
C GLY A 484 45.53 4.78 -27.96
N ARG A 485 44.20 4.82 -27.81
CA ARG A 485 43.52 5.39 -26.63
C ARG A 485 43.61 4.40 -25.46
N HIS A 486 43.88 4.92 -24.27
CA HIS A 486 44.00 4.12 -23.05
C HIS A 486 42.75 4.26 -22.20
N VAL A 487 42.50 3.29 -21.33
CA VAL A 487 41.46 3.40 -20.30
C VAL A 487 41.81 4.59 -19.39
N ASN A 488 40.80 5.31 -18.89
CA ASN A 488 41.03 6.43 -17.97
C ASN A 488 41.28 5.92 -16.53
N GLU A 489 41.80 6.79 -15.67
CA GLU A 489 42.12 6.45 -14.28
C GLU A 489 40.90 5.92 -13.50
N TYR A 490 39.69 6.43 -13.78
CA TYR A 490 38.46 5.97 -13.14
C TYR A 490 38.11 4.52 -13.48
N ALA A 491 38.26 4.13 -14.75
CA ALA A 491 37.97 2.78 -15.20
C ALA A 491 39.13 1.81 -14.90
N GLU A 492 40.37 2.30 -14.79
CA GLU A 492 41.54 1.52 -14.34
C GLU A 492 41.35 0.98 -12.90
N ILE A 493 40.68 1.74 -12.02
CA ILE A 493 40.39 1.34 -10.62
C ILE A 493 39.65 0.00 -10.54
N ILE A 494 38.76 -0.31 -11.49
CA ILE A 494 38.05 -1.61 -11.51
C ILE A 494 39.01 -2.77 -11.75
N PHE A 495 40.01 -2.60 -12.62
CA PHE A 495 40.95 -3.66 -12.97
C PHE A 495 41.89 -3.99 -11.82
N VAL A 496 42.36 -2.97 -11.10
CA VAL A 496 43.33 -3.13 -10.00
C VAL A 496 42.71 -3.83 -8.77
N ASN A 497 41.43 -3.59 -8.51
CA ASN A 497 40.80 -3.94 -7.22
C ASN A 497 39.91 -5.19 -7.27
N ILE A 498 39.49 -5.63 -8.45
CA ILE A 498 38.98 -7.01 -8.60
C ILE A 498 40.08 -8.01 -8.19
N ASP A 499 41.37 -7.64 -8.21
CA ASP A 499 42.47 -8.58 -7.97
C ASP A 499 43.01 -8.65 -6.52
N LYS A 500 42.86 -7.60 -5.70
CA LYS A 500 43.64 -7.47 -4.44
C LYS A 500 42.85 -7.52 -3.12
N ASP A 501 41.69 -6.85 -3.01
CA ASP A 501 41.03 -6.68 -1.70
C ASP A 501 39.78 -7.55 -1.50
N ILE A 502 39.12 -7.97 -2.58
CA ILE A 502 37.86 -8.74 -2.50
C ILE A 502 38.11 -10.25 -2.27
N PHE A 503 39.29 -10.74 -2.67
CA PHE A 503 39.66 -12.16 -2.65
C PHE A 503 40.68 -12.51 -1.56
N ASN A 504 40.60 -11.85 -0.40
CA ASN A 504 41.38 -12.24 0.77
C ASN A 504 40.86 -13.55 1.36
N GLU A 505 41.36 -14.66 0.80
CA GLU A 505 41.55 -16.00 1.36
C GLU A 505 41.45 -17.03 0.22
N GLN A 506 42.58 -17.44 -0.36
CA GLN A 506 42.79 -18.67 -1.16
C GLN A 506 41.73 -19.08 -2.23
N GLN A 507 40.81 -18.20 -2.64
CA GLN A 507 39.87 -18.47 -3.73
C GLN A 507 40.52 -18.05 -5.05
N GLN A 508 40.59 -19.00 -6.00
CA GLN A 508 41.15 -18.80 -7.34
C GLN A 508 40.67 -17.49 -7.96
N ILE A 509 41.61 -16.70 -8.48
CA ILE A 509 41.36 -15.47 -9.22
C ILE A 509 40.32 -15.78 -10.31
N PRO A 510 39.22 -15.01 -10.42
CA PRO A 510 38.18 -15.30 -11.39
C PRO A 510 38.70 -15.13 -12.82
N ASP A 511 38.45 -16.11 -13.70
CA ASP A 511 38.83 -16.03 -15.11
C ASP A 511 38.31 -14.73 -15.76
N GLN A 512 39.22 -13.87 -16.20
CA GLN A 512 38.91 -12.62 -16.88
C GLN A 512 39.13 -12.74 -18.39
N LYS A 513 38.11 -12.40 -19.18
CA LYS A 513 38.22 -12.35 -20.64
C LYS A 513 38.04 -10.92 -21.13
N LEU A 514 39.12 -10.31 -21.59
CA LEU A 514 39.10 -9.02 -22.29
C LEU A 514 38.68 -9.22 -23.75
N VAL A 515 37.69 -8.44 -24.20
CA VAL A 515 37.16 -8.50 -25.57
C VAL A 515 37.09 -7.09 -26.15
N ARG A 516 37.77 -6.87 -27.28
CA ARG A 516 37.62 -5.64 -28.06
C ARG A 516 36.24 -5.62 -28.73
N THR A 517 35.59 -4.46 -28.75
CA THR A 517 34.22 -4.35 -29.28
C THR A 517 34.07 -3.11 -30.17
N PRO A 518 33.06 -3.05 -31.05
CA PRO A 518 32.83 -1.89 -31.91
C PRO A 518 32.61 -0.55 -31.18
N TYR A 519 32.27 -0.58 -29.88
CA TYR A 519 32.03 0.60 -29.04
C TYR A 519 33.19 0.92 -28.09
N GLY A 520 34.29 0.17 -28.13
CA GLY A 520 35.41 0.26 -27.18
C GLY A 520 35.86 -1.13 -26.73
N GLY A 521 35.59 -1.48 -25.48
CA GLY A 521 36.00 -2.77 -24.91
C GLY A 521 34.98 -3.34 -23.93
N ARG A 522 35.11 -4.63 -23.61
CA ARG A 522 34.41 -5.22 -22.48
C ARG A 522 35.27 -6.27 -21.78
N VAL A 523 35.05 -6.43 -20.50
CA VAL A 523 35.63 -7.49 -19.68
C VAL A 523 34.52 -8.39 -19.20
N VAL A 524 34.72 -9.69 -19.31
CA VAL A 524 33.82 -10.71 -18.77
C VAL A 524 34.54 -11.39 -17.62
N VAL A 525 33.94 -11.33 -16.44
CA VAL A 525 34.42 -11.96 -15.21
C VAL A 525 33.39 -12.99 -14.77
N ARG A 526 33.84 -14.18 -14.39
CA ARG A 526 32.98 -15.18 -13.74
C ARG A 526 33.17 -15.09 -12.23
N MET A 527 32.12 -14.73 -11.51
CA MET A 527 32.15 -14.57 -10.06
C MET A 527 32.28 -15.95 -9.37
N PRO A 528 32.76 -16.01 -8.11
CA PRO A 528 33.05 -17.26 -7.41
C PRO A 528 31.89 -18.25 -7.34
N TYR A 529 30.66 -17.75 -7.22
CA TYR A 529 29.47 -18.61 -7.13
C TYR A 529 28.75 -18.75 -8.48
N GLY A 530 29.42 -18.40 -9.58
CA GLY A 530 29.04 -18.75 -10.95
C GLY A 530 28.29 -17.66 -11.73
N THR A 531 27.87 -16.56 -11.10
CA THR A 531 27.25 -15.42 -11.81
C THR A 531 28.25 -14.77 -12.76
N SER A 532 27.80 -14.41 -13.97
CA SER A 532 28.63 -13.65 -14.91
C SER A 532 28.49 -12.17 -14.65
N LEU A 533 29.62 -11.46 -14.56
CA LEU A 533 29.70 -10.01 -14.54
C LEU A 533 30.38 -9.53 -15.83
N VAL A 534 29.75 -8.60 -16.54
CA VAL A 534 30.29 -8.01 -17.77
C VAL A 534 30.44 -6.51 -17.58
N VAL A 535 31.67 -6.02 -17.66
CA VAL A 535 31.99 -4.58 -17.61
C VAL A 535 32.19 -4.08 -19.03
N HIS A 536 31.40 -3.10 -19.44
CA HIS A 536 31.40 -2.50 -20.77
C HIS A 536 32.07 -1.12 -20.71
N PHE A 537 33.16 -0.93 -21.45
CA PHE A 537 33.90 0.33 -21.54
C PHE A 537 33.55 1.02 -22.86
N LYS A 538 32.88 2.17 -22.76
CA LYS A 538 32.43 2.95 -23.92
C LYS A 538 33.44 4.02 -24.30
N ASP A 539 33.81 4.06 -25.58
CA ASP A 539 34.60 5.13 -26.16
C ASP A 539 33.66 6.22 -26.72
N LYS A 540 33.76 7.44 -26.16
CA LYS A 540 32.96 8.60 -26.61
C LYS A 540 33.14 8.96 -28.09
N GLN A 541 34.25 8.57 -28.71
CA GLN A 541 34.51 8.81 -30.14
C GLN A 541 33.78 7.79 -31.04
N LEU A 542 33.43 6.60 -30.50
CA LEU A 542 32.78 5.53 -31.25
C LEU A 542 31.27 5.44 -30.98
N ILE A 543 30.84 5.81 -29.78
CA ILE A 543 29.44 5.68 -29.34
C ILE A 543 29.00 6.90 -28.53
N ARG A 544 27.71 7.25 -28.59
CA ARG A 544 27.13 8.32 -27.77
C ARG A 544 27.37 8.10 -26.28
N HIS A 545 27.83 9.16 -25.62
CA HIS A 545 27.96 9.28 -24.18
C HIS A 545 26.66 9.85 -23.56
N LYS A 546 26.57 9.80 -22.24
CA LYS A 546 25.46 10.01 -21.28
C LYS A 546 24.69 8.74 -20.89
N LYS A 547 24.17 8.76 -19.66
CA LYS A 547 23.40 7.68 -19.00
C LYS A 547 22.31 7.08 -19.90
N ARG A 548 21.42 7.90 -20.47
CA ARG A 548 20.34 7.45 -21.39
C ARG A 548 20.85 6.56 -22.54
N TRP A 549 22.00 6.88 -23.14
CA TRP A 549 22.53 6.11 -24.27
C TRP A 549 23.19 4.80 -23.83
N SER A 550 23.76 4.77 -22.62
CA SER A 550 24.14 3.51 -21.96
C SER A 550 22.90 2.64 -21.69
N GLN A 551 21.77 3.25 -21.29
CA GLN A 551 20.50 2.54 -21.11
C GLN A 551 19.97 1.98 -22.44
N VAL A 552 19.95 2.77 -23.52
CA VAL A 552 19.58 2.28 -24.86
C VAL A 552 20.46 1.11 -25.29
N MET A 553 21.78 1.19 -25.07
CA MET A 553 22.71 0.12 -25.43
C MET A 553 22.35 -1.20 -24.73
N TYR A 554 22.10 -1.20 -23.42
CA TYR A 554 21.75 -2.43 -22.71
C TYR A 554 20.34 -2.92 -23.07
N LEU A 555 19.38 -2.02 -23.35
CA LEU A 555 18.02 -2.43 -23.71
C LEU A 555 18.04 -3.26 -25.00
N TYR A 556 18.74 -2.77 -26.03
CA TYR A 556 18.85 -3.51 -27.29
C TYR A 556 19.77 -4.73 -27.17
N TYR A 557 20.88 -4.65 -26.44
CA TYR A 557 21.79 -5.78 -26.28
C TYR A 557 21.17 -6.93 -25.46
N LEU A 558 20.56 -6.63 -24.32
CA LEU A 558 20.03 -7.64 -23.42
C LEU A 558 18.66 -8.12 -23.87
N LEU A 559 17.74 -7.22 -24.21
CA LEU A 559 16.36 -7.59 -24.57
C LEU A 559 16.21 -7.88 -26.07
N GLY A 560 16.81 -7.05 -26.92
CA GLY A 560 16.83 -7.29 -28.37
C GLY A 560 17.66 -8.52 -28.73
N TRP A 561 18.96 -8.51 -28.43
CA TRP A 561 19.87 -9.57 -28.87
C TRP A 561 19.82 -10.84 -28.01
N LYS A 562 20.06 -10.76 -26.69
CA LYS A 562 20.13 -11.97 -25.84
C LYS A 562 18.78 -12.65 -25.63
N VAL A 563 17.70 -11.88 -25.45
CA VAL A 563 16.35 -12.44 -25.22
C VAL A 563 15.64 -12.76 -26.53
N SER A 564 15.75 -11.93 -27.57
CA SER A 564 14.99 -12.15 -28.82
C SER A 564 15.80 -12.88 -29.89
N THR A 565 16.93 -12.34 -30.34
CA THR A 565 17.67 -12.87 -31.52
C THR A 565 18.41 -14.18 -31.26
N LYS A 566 19.12 -14.31 -30.14
CA LYS A 566 19.91 -15.52 -29.82
C LYS A 566 19.04 -16.79 -29.66
N ASN A 567 17.72 -16.64 -29.45
CA ASN A 567 16.80 -17.76 -29.31
C ASN A 567 16.06 -18.14 -30.61
N LEU A 568 16.02 -17.26 -31.61
CA LEU A 568 15.55 -17.64 -32.96
C LEU A 568 16.52 -18.64 -33.62
N GLN A 569 17.80 -18.60 -33.25
CA GLN A 569 18.84 -19.52 -33.73
C GLN A 569 18.85 -20.87 -33.00
N THR A 570 18.32 -20.93 -31.78
CA THR A 570 18.23 -22.17 -30.99
C THR A 570 16.77 -22.63 -31.00
N VAL A 571 16.40 -23.52 -31.92
CA VAL A 571 15.05 -24.12 -32.03
C VAL A 571 14.76 -25.01 -30.80
N SER A 572 14.57 -24.40 -29.63
CA SER A 572 14.14 -25.09 -28.42
C SER A 572 12.65 -24.86 -28.24
N ARG A 573 11.87 -25.89 -28.54
CA ARG A 573 10.39 -25.98 -28.49
C ARG A 573 9.78 -25.77 -27.08
N VAL A 574 10.51 -25.24 -26.10
CA VAL A 574 10.19 -25.41 -24.67
C VAL A 574 9.50 -24.19 -24.03
N CYS A 575 9.64 -22.96 -24.55
CA CYS A 575 8.95 -21.79 -23.98
C CYS A 575 8.63 -20.69 -25.03
N PRO A 576 7.37 -20.22 -25.16
CA PRO A 576 6.99 -19.14 -26.06
C PRO A 576 7.74 -17.83 -25.76
N LEU A 577 8.20 -17.11 -26.80
CA LEU A 577 8.98 -15.86 -26.67
C LEU A 577 8.28 -14.80 -25.79
N HIS A 578 6.96 -14.69 -25.86
CA HIS A 578 6.18 -13.79 -25.01
C HIS A 578 6.32 -14.11 -23.52
N LEU A 579 6.32 -15.38 -23.15
CA LEU A 579 6.46 -15.84 -21.77
C LEU A 579 7.89 -15.61 -21.25
N LYS A 580 8.91 -15.84 -22.10
CA LYS A 580 10.30 -15.51 -21.79
C LYS A 580 10.51 -14.02 -21.53
N LYS A 581 9.94 -13.15 -22.37
CA LYS A 581 9.94 -11.69 -22.15
C LYS A 581 9.23 -11.32 -20.84
N HIS A 582 8.17 -12.04 -20.49
CA HIS A 582 7.40 -11.79 -19.28
C HIS A 582 8.17 -12.18 -17.99
N ASN A 583 8.99 -13.24 -18.07
CA ASN A 583 9.81 -13.80 -16.99
C ASN A 583 11.26 -13.27 -16.97
N THR A 584 11.55 -12.24 -17.78
CA THR A 584 12.85 -11.56 -17.79
C THR A 584 12.72 -10.15 -17.21
N TYR A 585 13.64 -9.78 -16.32
CA TYR A 585 13.66 -8.48 -15.66
C TYR A 585 15.01 -7.79 -15.80
N LEU A 586 14.99 -6.46 -15.71
CA LEU A 586 16.17 -5.59 -15.74
C LEU A 586 16.19 -4.73 -14.49
N LEU A 587 17.22 -4.89 -13.67
CA LEU A 587 17.44 -4.08 -12.47
C LEU A 587 18.35 -2.90 -12.84
N ALA A 588 17.80 -1.69 -12.89
CA ALA A 588 18.54 -0.46 -13.09
C ALA A 588 19.22 -0.05 -11.78
N LEU A 589 20.51 0.27 -11.87
CA LEU A 589 21.40 0.60 -10.76
C LEU A 589 22.26 1.83 -11.09
N ASP A 590 22.51 2.67 -10.09
CA ASP A 590 23.51 3.74 -10.18
C ASP A 590 24.83 3.24 -9.56
N GLY A 591 25.95 3.84 -9.98
CA GLY A 591 27.30 3.41 -9.59
C GLY A 591 27.57 3.51 -8.08
N ASP A 592 26.80 4.31 -7.34
CA ASP A 592 26.92 4.58 -5.91
C ASP A 592 25.86 3.83 -5.05
N THR A 593 25.13 2.87 -5.64
CA THR A 593 24.05 2.16 -4.96
C THR A 593 24.55 0.95 -4.16
N ASP A 594 24.16 0.88 -2.89
CA ASP A 594 24.31 -0.30 -2.02
C ASP A 594 22.95 -0.97 -1.78
N PHE A 595 22.85 -2.27 -2.03
CA PHE A 595 21.62 -3.04 -1.82
C PHE A 595 21.85 -4.42 -1.21
N GLN A 596 20.80 -4.95 -0.58
CA GLN A 596 20.78 -6.31 -0.05
C GLN A 596 20.07 -7.28 -1.02
N PRO A 597 20.53 -8.54 -1.13
CA PRO A 597 19.89 -9.54 -2.01
C PRO A 597 18.39 -9.71 -1.73
N ALA A 598 17.99 -9.64 -0.47
CA ALA A 598 16.59 -9.70 -0.06
C ALA A 598 15.73 -8.60 -0.71
N ALA A 599 16.25 -7.38 -0.86
CA ALA A 599 15.52 -6.28 -1.50
C ALA A 599 15.22 -6.59 -2.96
N VAL A 600 16.19 -7.15 -3.70
CA VAL A 600 16.00 -7.57 -5.10
C VAL A 600 14.93 -8.66 -5.22
N MET A 601 14.93 -9.63 -4.31
CA MET A 601 13.92 -10.71 -4.30
C MET A 601 12.51 -10.15 -4.09
N LEU A 602 12.34 -9.14 -3.23
CA LEU A 602 11.04 -8.50 -2.99
C LEU A 602 10.51 -7.80 -4.23
N LEU A 603 11.37 -7.19 -5.06
CA LEU A 603 10.96 -6.61 -6.34
C LEU A 603 10.55 -7.70 -7.34
N ILE A 604 11.31 -8.80 -7.42
CA ILE A 604 11.00 -9.93 -8.31
C ILE A 604 9.65 -10.54 -7.94
N ASP A 605 9.43 -10.84 -6.65
CA ASP A 605 8.18 -11.40 -6.15
C ASP A 605 7.00 -10.47 -6.46
N ARG A 606 7.22 -9.15 -6.36
CA ARG A 606 6.20 -8.15 -6.71
C ARG A 606 5.83 -8.21 -8.19
N LEU A 607 6.80 -8.24 -9.09
CA LEU A 607 6.53 -8.33 -10.54
C LEU A 607 5.92 -9.69 -10.90
N LYS A 608 6.36 -10.81 -10.30
CA LYS A 608 5.75 -12.12 -10.52
C LYS A 608 4.26 -12.13 -10.14
N LEU A 609 3.91 -11.50 -9.02
CA LEU A 609 2.55 -11.47 -8.50
C LEU A 609 1.59 -10.62 -9.35
N TYR A 610 2.08 -9.59 -10.04
CA TYR A 610 1.27 -8.64 -10.80
C TYR A 610 1.69 -8.56 -12.27
N PRO A 611 1.07 -9.36 -13.17
CA PRO A 611 1.44 -9.43 -14.58
C PRO A 611 1.36 -8.10 -15.35
N ARG A 612 0.51 -7.15 -14.93
CA ARG A 612 0.39 -5.81 -15.56
C ARG A 612 1.36 -4.77 -15.01
N VAL A 613 2.20 -5.14 -14.04
CA VAL A 613 3.23 -4.26 -13.51
C VAL A 613 4.44 -4.34 -14.41
N GLY A 614 4.78 -3.20 -15.01
CA GLY A 614 5.91 -3.03 -15.92
C GLY A 614 7.19 -2.66 -15.18
N ALA A 615 7.10 -2.00 -14.03
CA ALA A 615 8.24 -1.66 -13.19
C ALA A 615 7.87 -1.62 -11.71
N ALA A 616 8.82 -1.95 -10.83
CA ALA A 616 8.71 -1.69 -9.40
C ALA A 616 9.99 -1.08 -8.85
N CYS A 617 9.86 -0.01 -8.07
CA CYS A 617 10.96 0.62 -7.38
C CYS A 617 11.01 0.25 -5.91
N GLY A 618 12.23 0.16 -5.39
CA GLY A 618 12.48 0.04 -3.97
C GLY A 618 12.41 1.38 -3.25
N ARG A 619 12.66 1.32 -1.95
CA ARG A 619 12.82 2.46 -1.08
C ARG A 619 14.28 2.88 -1.02
N ILE A 620 14.53 4.18 -1.19
CA ILE A 620 15.88 4.74 -1.27
C ILE A 620 16.21 5.52 0.00
N HIS A 621 17.36 5.20 0.58
CA HIS A 621 17.91 5.82 1.78
C HIS A 621 19.16 6.63 1.42
N PRO A 622 19.15 7.96 1.63
CA PRO A 622 20.34 8.76 1.37
C PRO A 622 21.42 8.53 2.44
N THR A 623 22.65 8.36 1.98
CA THR A 623 23.86 8.20 2.79
C THR A 623 24.84 9.34 2.53
N GLY A 624 25.77 9.56 3.48
CA GLY A 624 26.68 10.71 3.50
C GLY A 624 26.63 11.45 4.84
N SER A 625 27.35 12.56 4.91
CA SER A 625 27.57 13.37 6.10
C SER A 625 27.16 14.83 5.94
N GLY A 626 26.94 15.52 7.07
CA GLY A 626 26.66 16.95 7.10
C GLY A 626 25.17 17.38 6.96
N PRO A 627 24.90 18.68 7.15
CA PRO A 627 23.53 19.21 7.21
C PRO A 627 22.73 19.02 5.92
N MET A 628 23.38 19.09 4.75
CA MET A 628 22.71 18.89 3.47
C MET A 628 22.17 17.46 3.32
N VAL A 629 22.91 16.47 3.83
CA VAL A 629 22.45 15.08 3.87
C VAL A 629 21.33 14.90 4.89
N TRP A 630 21.39 15.57 6.05
CA TRP A 630 20.30 15.55 7.04
C TRP A 630 18.98 16.06 6.46
N TYR A 631 19.02 17.20 5.76
CA TYR A 631 17.87 17.74 5.04
C TYR A 631 17.29 16.69 4.07
N GLN A 632 18.15 16.07 3.26
CA GLN A 632 17.74 15.07 2.28
C GLN A 632 17.22 13.77 2.91
N LYS A 633 17.75 13.34 4.06
CA LYS A 633 17.23 12.19 4.83
C LYS A 633 15.76 12.38 5.18
N PHE A 634 15.40 13.54 5.72
CA PHE A 634 14.01 13.82 6.06
C PHE A 634 13.13 14.01 4.81
N GLU A 635 13.63 14.73 3.80
CA GLU A 635 12.92 14.92 2.54
C GLU A 635 12.59 13.59 1.84
N TYR A 636 13.57 12.69 1.72
CA TYR A 636 13.38 11.36 1.12
C TYR A 636 12.43 10.53 1.98
N ALA A 637 12.50 10.62 3.30
CA ALA A 637 11.59 9.93 4.18
C ALA A 637 10.14 10.38 3.96
N VAL A 638 9.85 11.69 4.02
CA VAL A 638 8.52 12.25 3.75
C VAL A 638 8.03 11.90 2.33
N GLY A 639 8.91 12.02 1.33
CA GLY A 639 8.60 11.65 -0.05
C GLY A 639 8.22 10.17 -0.21
N HIS A 640 8.92 9.26 0.48
CA HIS A 640 8.62 7.83 0.45
C HIS A 640 7.45 7.44 1.35
N TRP A 641 7.25 8.10 2.49
CA TRP A 641 6.19 7.81 3.46
C TRP A 641 4.83 8.29 2.97
N LEU A 642 4.76 9.50 2.43
CA LEU A 642 3.51 10.19 2.12
C LEU A 642 3.25 10.29 0.61
N HIS A 643 4.18 10.86 -0.15
CA HIS A 643 3.93 11.16 -1.56
C HIS A 643 3.88 9.88 -2.42
N LYS A 644 4.93 9.06 -2.40
CA LYS A 644 4.96 7.82 -3.21
C LYS A 644 3.91 6.80 -2.79
N THR A 645 3.55 6.74 -1.50
CA THR A 645 2.47 5.86 -1.03
C THR A 645 1.12 6.35 -1.55
N ALA A 646 0.85 7.67 -1.50
CA ALA A 646 -0.35 8.26 -2.10
C ALA A 646 -0.45 7.95 -3.59
N GLU A 647 0.63 8.16 -4.35
CA GLU A 647 0.69 7.80 -5.76
C GLU A 647 0.39 6.32 -5.99
N HIS A 648 1.02 5.42 -5.23
CA HIS A 648 0.79 3.97 -5.31
C HIS A 648 -0.68 3.62 -5.05
N VAL A 649 -1.28 4.20 -4.01
CA VAL A 649 -2.63 3.85 -3.55
C VAL A 649 -3.71 4.37 -4.48
N PHE A 650 -3.63 5.64 -4.90
CA PHE A 650 -4.63 6.23 -5.81
C PHE A 650 -4.49 5.74 -7.25
N GLY A 651 -3.29 5.34 -7.66
CA GLY A 651 -3.06 4.80 -9.00
C GLY A 651 -1.76 4.02 -9.12
N CYS A 652 -0.71 4.72 -9.50
CA CYS A 652 0.63 4.20 -9.71
C CYS A 652 1.67 5.28 -9.38
N VAL A 653 2.93 4.87 -9.21
CA VAL A 653 4.02 5.82 -9.03
C VAL A 653 4.43 6.40 -10.39
N LEU A 654 4.73 7.70 -10.43
CA LEU A 654 5.06 8.38 -11.70
C LEU A 654 6.51 8.21 -12.16
N CYS A 655 7.40 7.76 -11.27
CA CYS A 655 8.82 7.59 -11.56
C CYS A 655 9.43 6.45 -10.74
N SER A 656 10.14 5.55 -11.41
CA SER A 656 11.05 4.58 -10.79
C SER A 656 12.47 5.15 -10.85
N PRO A 657 13.13 5.46 -9.71
CA PRO A 657 14.45 6.05 -9.70
C PRO A 657 15.49 5.12 -10.32
N GLY A 658 16.46 5.66 -11.06
CA GLY A 658 17.50 4.90 -11.75
C GLY A 658 18.43 4.11 -10.83
N CYS A 659 18.53 4.48 -9.55
CA CYS A 659 19.44 3.84 -8.61
C CYS A 659 19.02 2.44 -8.15
N PHE A 660 17.71 2.14 -8.02
CA PHE A 660 17.25 0.80 -7.60
C PHE A 660 15.82 0.49 -8.02
N SER A 661 15.66 0.08 -9.28
CA SER A 661 14.35 -0.21 -9.88
C SER A 661 14.37 -1.41 -10.80
N LEU A 662 13.37 -2.30 -10.68
CA LEU A 662 13.24 -3.50 -11.49
C LEU A 662 12.18 -3.32 -12.58
N PHE A 663 12.56 -3.52 -13.83
CA PHE A 663 11.72 -3.37 -15.02
C PHE A 663 11.45 -4.72 -15.68
N ARG A 664 10.24 -4.93 -16.17
CA ARG A 664 9.85 -6.11 -16.95
C ARG A 664 10.25 -5.96 -18.40
N ALA A 665 10.92 -6.97 -18.95
CA ALA A 665 11.33 -6.95 -20.35
C ALA A 665 10.13 -6.84 -21.31
N SER A 666 9.02 -7.54 -21.06
CA SER A 666 7.82 -7.39 -21.91
C SER A 666 7.24 -5.97 -21.91
N ALA A 667 7.42 -5.21 -20.83
CA ALA A 667 6.95 -3.83 -20.75
C ALA A 667 7.90 -2.86 -21.45
N LEU A 668 9.21 -3.06 -21.29
CA LEU A 668 10.23 -2.29 -22.00
C LEU A 668 10.18 -2.52 -23.52
N MET A 669 9.94 -3.76 -23.93
CA MET A 669 9.83 -4.17 -25.33
C MET A 669 8.44 -3.95 -25.94
N ASP A 670 7.52 -3.32 -25.21
CA ASP A 670 6.20 -2.99 -25.74
C ASP A 670 6.31 -1.92 -26.83
N ASP A 671 5.29 -1.86 -27.68
CA ASP A 671 5.24 -0.96 -28.81
C ASP A 671 5.40 0.48 -28.33
N ASN A 672 6.27 1.22 -29.00
CA ASN A 672 6.55 2.62 -28.70
C ASN A 672 7.15 2.91 -27.31
N VAL A 673 7.67 1.93 -26.56
CA VAL A 673 8.50 2.19 -25.37
C VAL A 673 9.96 2.36 -25.79
N MET A 674 10.67 1.25 -26.04
CA MET A 674 12.08 1.29 -26.47
C MET A 674 12.29 2.18 -27.71
N LYS A 675 11.40 2.10 -28.71
CA LYS A 675 11.50 2.93 -29.93
C LYS A 675 11.45 4.43 -29.60
N LYS A 676 10.46 4.89 -28.81
CA LYS A 676 10.38 6.31 -28.41
C LYS A 676 11.53 6.70 -27.50
N TYR A 677 11.98 5.80 -26.63
CA TYR A 677 13.11 6.03 -25.75
C TYR A 677 14.43 6.26 -26.51
N THR A 678 14.55 5.81 -27.77
CA THR A 678 15.71 6.10 -28.65
C THR A 678 15.64 7.42 -29.43
N ILE A 679 14.50 8.12 -29.40
CA ILE A 679 14.32 9.35 -30.20
C ILE A 679 15.29 10.43 -29.73
N LYS A 680 16.05 10.98 -30.67
CA LYS A 680 17.02 12.05 -30.41
C LYS A 680 16.29 13.32 -29.98
N ALA A 681 16.88 14.06 -29.03
CA ALA A 681 16.35 15.37 -28.64
C ALA A 681 16.53 16.38 -29.78
N SER A 682 15.45 16.65 -30.50
CA SER A 682 15.39 17.59 -31.64
C SER A 682 14.95 19.00 -31.26
N GLU A 683 14.25 19.14 -30.13
CA GLU A 683 13.63 20.39 -29.67
C GLU A 683 14.07 20.68 -28.24
N ALA A 684 14.02 21.96 -27.83
CA ALA A 684 14.46 22.38 -26.50
C ALA A 684 13.75 21.63 -25.36
N GLN A 685 12.44 21.38 -25.49
CA GLN A 685 11.67 20.63 -24.49
C GLN A 685 12.11 19.17 -24.39
N HIS A 686 12.52 18.55 -25.51
CA HIS A 686 13.02 17.17 -25.52
C HIS A 686 14.30 17.00 -24.69
N TYR A 687 15.18 18.00 -24.63
CA TYR A 687 16.37 17.92 -23.77
C TYR A 687 16.01 17.92 -22.28
N ILE A 688 15.00 18.68 -21.88
CA ILE A 688 14.52 18.76 -20.49
C ILE A 688 13.78 17.47 -20.12
N GLN A 689 12.89 16.99 -21.00
CA GLN A 689 12.08 15.83 -20.73
C GLN A 689 12.86 14.52 -20.84
N TYR A 690 13.63 14.33 -21.92
CA TYR A 690 14.23 13.03 -22.25
C TYR A 690 15.62 12.84 -21.65
N ASP A 691 16.43 13.90 -21.58
CA ASP A 691 17.85 13.78 -21.23
C ASP A 691 18.17 14.22 -19.77
N GLN A 692 17.39 15.13 -19.17
CA GLN A 692 17.59 15.54 -17.76
C GLN A 692 16.87 14.64 -16.74
N GLY A 693 15.86 13.87 -17.17
CA GLY A 693 15.13 12.93 -16.32
C GLY A 693 14.71 11.70 -17.09
N GLU A 694 15.71 11.00 -17.62
CA GLU A 694 15.58 9.82 -18.46
C GLU A 694 14.80 8.68 -17.79
N ASP A 695 14.96 8.51 -16.48
CA ASP A 695 14.23 7.51 -15.68
C ASP A 695 12.73 7.84 -15.65
N ARG A 696 12.39 9.11 -15.46
CA ARG A 696 11.00 9.59 -15.46
C ARG A 696 10.40 9.50 -16.85
N TRP A 697 11.17 9.83 -17.90
CA TRP A 697 10.73 9.66 -19.28
C TRP A 697 10.42 8.20 -19.61
N LEU A 698 11.27 7.25 -19.20
CA LEU A 698 11.01 5.83 -19.39
C LEU A 698 9.72 5.40 -18.68
N CYS A 699 9.48 5.85 -17.45
CA CYS A 699 8.22 5.59 -16.75
C CYS A 699 7.02 6.24 -17.45
N THR A 700 7.11 7.49 -17.91
CA THR A 700 6.07 8.15 -18.70
C THR A 700 5.66 7.31 -19.91
N LEU A 701 6.63 6.73 -20.64
CA LEU A 701 6.36 5.85 -21.77
C LEU A 701 5.63 4.57 -21.35
N LEU A 702 6.05 3.92 -20.26
CA LEU A 702 5.37 2.72 -19.72
C LEU A 702 3.92 3.03 -19.32
N LEU A 703 3.71 4.15 -18.62
CA LEU A 703 2.39 4.61 -18.19
C LEU A 703 1.47 4.89 -19.37
N LYS A 704 1.97 5.55 -20.43
CA LYS A 704 1.23 5.80 -21.69
C LYS A 704 0.89 4.52 -22.45
N GLN A 705 1.67 3.45 -22.30
CA GLN A 705 1.35 2.13 -22.87
C GLN A 705 0.40 1.28 -22.01
N GLY A 706 -0.01 1.76 -20.83
CA GLY A 706 -0.94 1.04 -19.97
C GLY A 706 -0.29 0.13 -18.92
N TRP A 707 1.03 0.19 -18.76
CA TRP A 707 1.73 -0.52 -17.70
C TRP A 707 1.58 0.22 -16.37
N ARG A 708 1.51 -0.55 -15.28
CA ARG A 708 1.56 0.00 -13.92
C ARG A 708 3.00 0.05 -13.42
N VAL A 709 3.36 1.16 -12.77
CA VAL A 709 4.61 1.31 -12.02
C VAL A 709 4.28 1.27 -10.52
N GLU A 710 4.98 0.41 -9.78
CA GLU A 710 4.74 0.20 -8.35
C GLU A 710 5.91 0.60 -7.46
N TYR A 711 5.60 0.84 -6.19
CA TYR A 711 6.57 1.09 -5.13
C TYR A 711 6.49 -0.01 -4.07
N ASN A 712 7.64 -0.58 -3.70
CA ASN A 712 7.75 -1.62 -2.70
C ASN A 712 8.54 -1.09 -1.48
N ALA A 713 7.82 -0.64 -0.45
CA ALA A 713 8.42 0.00 0.73
C ALA A 713 9.26 -0.94 1.63
N ALA A 714 9.23 -2.26 1.41
CA ALA A 714 10.09 -3.21 2.15
C ALA A 714 11.39 -3.54 1.43
N SER A 715 11.56 -3.02 0.21
CA SER A 715 12.72 -3.27 -0.65
C SER A 715 13.69 -2.10 -0.55
N ASP A 716 14.53 -2.10 0.49
CA ASP A 716 15.44 -0.99 0.80
C ASP A 716 16.76 -1.03 0.00
N ALA A 717 17.23 0.14 -0.41
CA ALA A 717 18.55 0.39 -1.00
C ALA A 717 19.11 1.75 -0.54
N TYR A 718 20.41 1.91 -0.59
CA TYR A 718 21.15 3.08 -0.09
C TYR A 718 21.94 3.73 -1.23
N THR A 719 21.98 5.06 -1.28
CA THR A 719 22.67 5.84 -2.35
C THR A 719 23.38 7.04 -1.71
N ASN A 720 24.43 7.56 -2.34
CA ASN A 720 25.11 8.75 -1.87
C ASN A 720 24.26 9.98 -2.20
N ALA A 721 24.04 10.83 -1.20
CA ALA A 721 23.39 12.11 -1.40
C ALA A 721 24.45 13.22 -1.56
N PRO A 722 24.17 14.28 -2.34
CA PRO A 722 25.02 15.47 -2.39
C PRO A 722 25.31 16.02 -0.99
N GLU A 723 26.60 16.14 -0.64
CA GLU A 723 27.03 16.70 0.65
C GLU A 723 27.18 18.23 0.57
N GLU A 724 27.58 18.73 -0.59
CA GLU A 724 27.77 20.17 -0.82
C GLU A 724 26.49 20.86 -1.31
N PHE A 725 26.29 22.12 -0.87
CA PHE A 725 25.17 22.95 -1.29
C PHE A 725 25.12 23.16 -2.81
N LYS A 726 26.30 23.33 -3.44
CA LYS A 726 26.43 23.49 -4.89
C LYS A 726 25.98 22.25 -5.65
N GLU A 727 26.41 21.08 -5.21
CA GLU A 727 26.06 19.80 -5.83
C GLU A 727 24.55 19.54 -5.72
N PHE A 728 23.97 19.80 -4.54
CA PHE A 728 22.53 19.71 -4.31
C PHE A 728 21.72 20.60 -5.28
N TYR A 729 22.08 21.90 -5.41
CA TYR A 729 21.38 22.81 -6.32
C TYR A 729 21.49 22.36 -7.78
N ASN A 730 22.67 21.89 -8.21
CA ASN A 730 22.88 21.39 -9.57
C ASN A 730 22.07 20.12 -9.86
N GLN A 731 21.91 19.23 -8.88
CA GLN A 731 21.04 18.05 -9.02
C GLN A 731 19.57 18.49 -9.23
N ARG A 732 19.08 19.41 -8.40
CA ARG A 732 17.68 19.86 -8.42
C ARG A 732 17.32 20.75 -9.61
N ARG A 733 18.30 21.41 -10.21
CA ARG A 733 18.17 22.07 -11.52
C ARG A 733 17.68 21.12 -12.60
N ARG A 734 18.06 19.84 -12.56
CA ARG A 734 17.63 18.83 -13.54
C ARG A 734 16.28 18.21 -13.16
N TRP A 735 16.12 17.86 -11.88
CA TRP A 735 14.96 17.11 -11.42
C TRP A 735 13.65 17.91 -11.46
N GLY A 736 13.69 19.20 -11.09
CA GLY A 736 12.49 20.04 -11.06
C GLY A 736 11.84 20.21 -12.44
N PRO A 737 12.55 20.76 -13.43
CA PRO A 737 12.03 20.97 -14.78
C PRO A 737 11.61 19.68 -15.48
N SER A 738 12.38 18.59 -15.33
CA SER A 738 12.02 17.31 -15.93
C SER A 738 10.77 16.69 -15.29
N THR A 739 10.60 16.85 -13.98
CA THR A 739 9.38 16.42 -13.27
C THR A 739 8.16 17.16 -13.80
N MET A 740 8.25 18.48 -13.90
CA MET A 740 7.18 19.32 -14.45
C MET A 740 6.85 18.95 -15.89
N ALA A 741 7.85 18.83 -16.77
CA ALA A 741 7.66 18.49 -18.18
C ALA A 741 6.95 17.15 -18.38
N ASN A 742 7.34 16.12 -17.62
CA ASN A 742 6.72 14.80 -17.70
C ASN A 742 5.31 14.76 -17.12
N ILE A 743 5.03 15.48 -16.03
CA ILE A 743 3.66 15.54 -15.47
C ILE A 743 2.72 16.30 -16.43
N VAL A 744 3.18 17.41 -17.01
CA VAL A 744 2.42 18.15 -18.03
C VAL A 744 2.13 17.28 -19.24
N ASP A 745 3.10 16.48 -19.71
CA ASP A 745 2.91 15.53 -20.81
C ASP A 745 1.89 14.42 -20.48
N LEU A 746 1.87 13.92 -19.24
CA LEU A 746 0.84 12.98 -18.79
C LEU A 746 -0.54 13.63 -18.70
N LEU A 747 -0.63 14.85 -18.17
CA LEU A 747 -1.88 15.60 -18.04
C LEU A 747 -2.46 15.96 -19.41
N GLY A 748 -1.62 16.31 -20.39
CA GLY A 748 -2.04 16.57 -21.77
C GLY A 748 -2.71 15.37 -22.43
N ASP A 749 -2.22 14.15 -22.14
CA ASP A 749 -2.74 12.89 -22.70
C ASP A 749 -3.78 12.20 -21.78
N THR A 750 -4.40 12.92 -20.84
CA THR A 750 -5.30 12.37 -19.80
C THR A 750 -6.38 11.44 -20.39
N THR A 751 -7.05 11.83 -21.47
CA THR A 751 -8.15 11.04 -22.06
C THR A 751 -7.65 9.73 -22.67
N LEU A 752 -6.51 9.77 -23.37
CA LEU A 752 -5.89 8.59 -23.96
C LEU A 752 -5.37 7.63 -22.87
N ILE A 753 -4.69 8.18 -21.86
CA ILE A 753 -4.09 7.40 -20.78
C ILE A 753 -5.16 6.74 -19.92
N THR A 754 -6.21 7.47 -19.52
CA THR A 754 -7.29 6.91 -18.69
C THR A 754 -8.05 5.77 -19.37
N ASN A 755 -8.11 5.78 -20.70
CA ASN A 755 -8.71 4.71 -21.49
C ASN A 755 -7.80 3.48 -21.63
N ARG A 756 -6.48 3.68 -21.74
CA ARG A 756 -5.49 2.59 -21.91
C ARG A 756 -5.00 2.00 -20.58
N ASN A 757 -4.76 2.84 -19.59
CA ASN A 757 -4.16 2.50 -18.32
C ASN A 757 -5.20 2.49 -17.19
N PRO A 758 -5.63 1.30 -16.70
CA PRO A 758 -6.61 1.20 -15.63
C PRO A 758 -6.08 1.68 -14.26
N SER A 759 -4.77 1.93 -14.13
CA SER A 759 -4.16 2.48 -12.92
C SER A 759 -4.09 4.01 -12.93
N MET A 760 -4.43 4.68 -14.03
CA MET A 760 -4.42 6.14 -14.14
C MET A 760 -5.84 6.65 -14.41
N SER A 761 -6.65 6.74 -13.35
CA SER A 761 -8.05 7.16 -13.44
C SER A 761 -8.19 8.69 -13.54
N ARG A 762 -9.37 9.18 -13.95
CA ARG A 762 -9.63 10.63 -14.00
C ARG A 762 -9.43 11.35 -12.64
N PRO A 763 -9.91 10.81 -11.51
CA PRO A 763 -9.64 11.42 -10.20
C PRO A 763 -8.15 11.42 -9.83
N TYR A 764 -7.41 10.38 -10.22
CA TYR A 764 -5.96 10.35 -10.03
C TYR A 764 -5.25 11.41 -10.89
N MET A 765 -5.70 11.61 -12.13
CA MET A 765 -5.18 12.69 -12.99
C MET A 765 -5.52 14.07 -12.42
N LEU A 766 -6.69 14.24 -11.81
CA LEU A 766 -7.05 15.47 -11.09
C LEU A 766 -6.17 15.69 -9.85
N TYR A 767 -5.87 14.64 -9.08
CA TYR A 767 -4.90 14.70 -7.99
C TYR A 767 -3.52 15.15 -8.48
N GLN A 768 -3.07 14.63 -9.62
CA GLN A 768 -1.79 15.04 -10.22
C GLN A 768 -1.82 16.49 -10.72
N LEU A 769 -2.94 16.95 -11.28
CA LEU A 769 -3.14 18.35 -11.64
C LEU A 769 -3.07 19.26 -10.41
N PHE A 770 -3.74 18.88 -9.33
CA PHE A 770 -3.74 19.63 -8.07
C PHE A 770 -2.34 19.66 -7.43
N SER A 771 -1.63 18.54 -7.42
CA SER A 771 -0.24 18.46 -6.95
C SER A 771 0.71 19.32 -7.80
N LEU A 772 0.53 19.33 -9.13
CA LEU A 772 1.30 20.20 -10.02
C LEU A 772 0.99 21.68 -9.76
N ALA A 773 -0.29 22.05 -9.65
CA ALA A 773 -0.71 23.42 -9.36
C ALA A 773 -0.16 23.90 -8.01
N SER A 774 -0.22 23.06 -6.98
CA SER A 774 0.38 23.35 -5.66
C SER A 774 1.90 23.55 -5.76
N SER A 775 2.60 22.74 -6.57
CA SER A 775 4.05 22.89 -6.79
C SER A 775 4.42 24.14 -7.61
N ILE A 776 3.52 24.62 -8.48
CA ILE A 776 3.71 25.88 -9.22
C ILE A 776 3.51 27.08 -8.30
N LEU A 777 2.53 27.03 -7.39
CA LEU A 777 2.20 28.10 -6.45
C LEU A 777 3.06 28.09 -5.18
N SER A 778 3.94 27.10 -4.98
CA SER A 778 4.76 27.02 -3.77
C SER A 778 5.65 28.25 -3.51
N PRO A 779 6.23 28.94 -4.51
CA PRO A 779 6.99 30.17 -4.26
C PRO A 779 6.14 31.29 -3.66
N SER A 780 4.95 31.59 -4.21
CA SER A 780 4.07 32.63 -3.67
C SER A 780 3.55 32.27 -2.28
N THR A 781 3.24 31.00 -2.05
CA THR A 781 2.93 30.46 -0.73
C THR A 781 4.03 30.77 0.29
N VAL A 782 5.29 30.50 -0.05
CA VAL A 782 6.41 30.76 0.84
C VAL A 782 6.56 32.24 1.11
N VAL A 783 6.34 33.09 0.09
CA VAL A 783 6.35 34.55 0.26
C VAL A 783 5.24 35.00 1.22
N LEU A 784 4.03 34.45 1.13
CA LEU A 784 2.95 34.72 2.07
C LEU A 784 3.28 34.25 3.49
N MET A 785 3.94 33.10 3.62
CA MET A 785 4.42 32.61 4.90
C MET A 785 5.45 33.57 5.51
N ILE A 786 6.42 34.04 4.72
CA ILE A 786 7.41 35.05 5.15
C ILE A 786 6.71 36.37 5.52
N ALA A 787 5.73 36.81 4.74
CA ALA A 787 4.93 38.00 5.04
C ALA A 787 4.21 37.86 6.38
N GLY A 788 3.54 36.74 6.65
CA GLY A 788 2.93 36.45 7.94
C GLY A 788 3.94 36.46 9.09
N CYS A 789 5.17 35.96 8.87
CA CYS A 789 6.24 36.04 9.85
C CYS A 789 6.66 37.49 10.12
N LEU A 790 6.76 38.32 9.08
CA LEU A 790 7.15 39.73 9.20
C LEU A 790 6.07 40.58 9.88
N THR A 791 4.79 40.33 9.60
CA THR A 791 3.66 40.95 10.31
C THR A 791 3.78 40.71 11.81
N VAL A 792 4.02 39.46 12.20
CA VAL A 792 4.13 39.06 13.60
C VAL A 792 5.41 39.58 14.25
N LEU A 793 6.53 39.61 13.52
CA LEU A 793 7.85 40.02 14.04
C LEU A 793 7.98 41.54 14.21
N LEU A 794 7.49 42.30 13.24
CA LEU A 794 7.69 43.75 13.15
C LEU A 794 6.45 44.56 13.53
N ASP A 795 5.34 43.89 13.84
CA ASP A 795 4.05 44.50 14.15
C ASP A 795 3.59 45.50 13.05
N ILE A 796 3.76 45.10 11.79
CA ILE A 796 3.42 45.91 10.62
C ILE A 796 2.17 45.36 9.92
N HIS A 797 1.45 46.25 9.23
CA HIS A 797 0.26 45.89 8.47
C HIS A 797 0.52 44.74 7.48
N PRO A 798 -0.36 43.72 7.35
CA PRO A 798 -0.17 42.56 6.47
C PRO A 798 0.25 42.89 5.03
N ASN A 799 -0.41 43.88 4.41
CA ASN A 799 -0.03 44.35 3.07
C ASN A 799 1.39 44.93 2.99
N ALA A 800 1.86 45.65 4.01
CA ALA A 800 3.22 46.18 4.04
C ALA A 800 4.25 45.05 4.22
N ALA A 801 3.95 44.07 5.08
CA ALA A 801 4.75 42.86 5.24
C ALA A 801 4.84 42.05 3.94
N LEU A 802 3.72 41.93 3.20
CA LEU A 802 3.67 41.24 1.92
C LEU A 802 4.55 41.91 0.88
N VAL A 803 4.49 43.23 0.74
CA VAL A 803 5.37 43.99 -0.16
C VAL A 803 6.84 43.78 0.22
N LEU A 804 7.17 43.85 1.52
CA LEU A 804 8.54 43.63 2.00
C LEU A 804 9.03 42.20 1.71
N ALA A 805 8.17 41.20 1.86
CA ALA A 805 8.49 39.80 1.57
C ALA A 805 8.73 39.52 0.08
N VAL A 806 8.07 40.25 -0.82
CA VAL A 806 8.20 40.09 -2.28
C VAL A 806 9.51 40.68 -2.82
N ILE A 807 10.04 41.74 -2.20
CA ILE A 807 11.21 42.48 -2.72
C ILE A 807 12.44 41.57 -2.91
N PRO A 808 12.93 40.81 -1.90
CA PRO A 808 14.12 39.98 -2.08
C PRO A 808 13.99 38.92 -3.19
N PRO A 809 12.93 38.08 -3.26
CA PRO A 809 12.80 37.09 -4.33
C PRO A 809 12.61 37.72 -5.71
N ALA A 810 11.94 38.87 -5.83
CA ALA A 810 11.81 39.58 -7.10
C ALA A 810 13.16 40.09 -7.61
N ILE A 811 13.98 40.67 -6.72
CA ILE A 811 15.36 41.10 -7.03
C ILE A 811 16.20 39.90 -7.48
N ILE A 812 16.19 38.81 -6.71
CA ILE A 812 16.97 37.61 -7.04
C ILE A 812 16.53 37.03 -8.39
N LEU A 813 15.22 36.93 -8.65
CA LEU A 813 14.69 36.46 -9.94
C LEU A 813 15.20 37.32 -11.10
N GLY A 814 15.11 38.66 -10.98
CA GLY A 814 15.58 39.59 -12.01
C GLY A 814 17.08 39.53 -12.26
N ILE A 815 17.90 39.50 -11.19
CA ILE A 815 19.36 39.43 -11.27
C ILE A 815 19.81 38.08 -11.86
N SER A 816 19.12 36.98 -11.52
CA SER A 816 19.49 35.61 -11.93
C SER A 816 19.53 35.41 -13.46
N PHE A 817 18.80 36.22 -14.23
CA PHE A 817 18.90 36.17 -15.71
C PHE A 817 20.23 36.70 -16.26
N LYS A 818 20.97 37.51 -15.50
CA LYS A 818 22.21 38.18 -15.92
C LYS A 818 23.47 37.57 -15.30
N ILE A 819 23.39 37.03 -14.09
CA ILE A 819 24.57 36.53 -13.35
C ILE A 819 24.86 35.04 -13.63
N LYS A 820 26.12 34.62 -13.40
CA LYS A 820 26.56 33.22 -13.56
C LYS A 820 25.92 32.31 -12.51
N SER A 821 25.70 31.04 -12.85
CA SER A 821 25.04 30.05 -11.99
C SER A 821 25.75 29.84 -10.65
N ASP A 822 27.08 29.89 -10.62
CA ASP A 822 27.84 29.73 -9.38
C ASP A 822 27.61 30.90 -8.41
N THR A 823 27.54 32.13 -8.93
CA THR A 823 27.20 33.32 -8.14
C THR A 823 25.76 33.25 -7.62
N GLN A 824 24.82 32.73 -8.43
CA GLN A 824 23.44 32.52 -7.98
C GLN A 824 23.36 31.56 -6.79
N ILE A 825 24.14 30.48 -6.82
CA ILE A 825 24.20 29.50 -5.72
C ILE A 825 24.77 30.14 -4.45
N ILE A 826 25.82 30.97 -4.56
CA ILE A 826 26.38 31.69 -3.40
C ILE A 826 25.34 32.63 -2.78
N ILE A 827 24.64 33.42 -3.61
CA ILE A 827 23.56 34.29 -3.13
C ILE A 827 22.45 33.45 -2.47
N ALA A 828 22.06 32.33 -3.09
CA ALA A 828 21.06 31.44 -2.53
C ALA A 828 21.51 30.85 -1.18
N ALA A 829 22.79 30.50 -1.00
CA ALA A 829 23.31 29.99 0.27
C ALA A 829 23.23 31.03 1.40
N VAL A 830 23.64 32.28 1.11
CA VAL A 830 23.55 33.39 2.08
C VAL A 830 22.08 33.66 2.44
N MET A 831 21.21 33.79 1.43
CA MET A 831 19.78 34.01 1.65
C MET A 831 19.09 32.86 2.38
N SER A 832 19.50 31.61 2.11
CA SER A 832 18.97 30.44 2.82
C SER A 832 19.26 30.50 4.31
N THR A 833 20.45 30.98 4.67
CA THR A 833 20.85 31.17 6.06
C THR A 833 20.01 32.25 6.72
N LEU A 834 19.82 33.40 6.06
CA LEU A 834 18.97 34.49 6.55
C LEU A 834 17.51 34.05 6.74
N TYR A 835 16.94 33.35 5.75
CA TYR A 835 15.58 32.84 5.86
C TYR A 835 15.42 31.79 6.95
N ALA A 836 16.42 30.93 7.18
CA ALA A 836 16.39 29.98 8.29
C ALA A 836 16.28 30.70 9.65
N PHE A 837 17.01 31.80 9.84
CA PHE A 837 16.88 32.63 11.06
C PHE A 837 15.49 33.28 11.17
N ILE A 838 14.94 33.80 10.09
CA ILE A 838 13.58 34.37 10.08
C ILE A 838 12.55 33.29 10.47
N MET A 839 12.65 32.09 9.91
CA MET A 839 11.77 30.97 10.23
C MET A 839 11.90 30.51 11.68
N MET A 840 13.12 30.51 12.23
CA MET A 840 13.37 30.20 13.64
C MET A 840 12.69 31.19 14.57
N ILE A 841 12.88 32.48 14.32
CA ILE A 841 12.26 33.54 15.13
C ILE A 841 10.74 33.44 15.02
N ALA A 842 10.21 33.26 13.80
CA ALA A 842 8.77 33.11 13.59
C ALA A 842 8.17 31.94 14.38
N ALA A 843 8.84 30.77 14.40
CA ALA A 843 8.39 29.63 15.18
C ALA A 843 8.32 29.95 16.68
N ILE A 844 9.33 30.66 17.22
CA ILE A 844 9.36 31.10 18.62
C ILE A 844 8.23 32.09 18.90
N VAL A 845 7.96 33.05 18.01
CA VAL A 845 6.89 34.03 18.22
C VAL A 845 5.51 33.38 18.13
N VAL A 846 5.28 32.44 17.22
CA VAL A 846 4.01 31.67 17.16
C VAL A 846 3.79 30.94 18.48
N ILE A 847 4.81 30.27 19.01
CA ILE A 847 4.73 29.59 20.33
C ILE A 847 4.49 30.62 21.45
N GLY A 848 5.17 31.76 21.42
CA GLY A 848 4.96 32.85 22.39
C GLY A 848 3.54 33.39 22.39
N ASN A 849 2.94 33.58 21.20
CA ASN A 849 1.56 34.03 21.06
C ASN A 849 0.57 32.98 21.59
N MET A 850 0.80 31.68 21.36
CA MET A 850 -0.04 30.62 21.94
C MET A 850 -0.07 30.69 23.48
N ILE A 851 1.07 31.01 24.11
CA ILE A 851 1.19 31.14 25.57
C ILE A 851 0.53 32.44 26.05
N LYS A 852 0.78 33.56 25.37
CA LYS A 852 0.23 34.88 25.73
C LYS A 852 -1.30 34.91 25.61
N ASP A 853 -1.82 34.38 24.51
CA ASP A 853 -3.24 34.45 24.17
C ASP A 853 -4.06 33.31 24.79
N GLN A 854 -3.41 32.37 25.50
CA GLN A 854 -4.03 31.18 26.12
C GLN A 854 -4.91 30.38 25.15
N THR A 855 -4.57 30.41 23.86
CA THR A 855 -5.32 29.72 22.81
C THR A 855 -4.41 29.06 21.80
N ILE A 856 -4.76 27.83 21.42
CA ILE A 856 -4.09 27.06 20.37
C ILE A 856 -4.82 27.14 19.02
N LEU A 857 -5.96 27.86 18.98
CA LEU A 857 -6.90 27.86 17.86
C LEU A 857 -6.62 28.96 16.82
N THR A 858 -5.47 29.63 16.90
CA THR A 858 -5.04 30.50 15.81
C THR A 858 -4.67 29.65 14.58
N PRO A 859 -4.99 30.09 13.35
CA PRO A 859 -4.75 29.31 12.12
C PRO A 859 -3.30 28.83 11.96
N SER A 860 -2.32 29.69 12.27
CA SER A 860 -0.89 29.36 12.22
C SER A 860 -0.50 28.29 13.24
N SER A 861 -1.10 28.33 14.44
CA SER A 861 -0.86 27.35 15.50
C SER A 861 -1.49 26.00 15.17
N ILE A 862 -2.74 26.00 14.68
CA ILE A 862 -3.42 24.79 14.20
C ILE A 862 -2.60 24.13 13.09
N PHE A 863 -2.13 24.92 12.11
CA PHE A 863 -1.32 24.42 11.01
C PHE A 863 -0.01 23.79 11.50
N LEU A 864 0.74 24.49 12.34
CA LEU A 864 2.04 24.02 12.85
C LEU A 864 1.86 22.77 13.72
N ILE A 865 0.90 22.77 14.64
CA ILE A 865 0.58 21.61 15.49
C ILE A 865 0.13 20.42 14.63
N ALA A 866 -0.76 20.64 13.66
CA ALA A 866 -1.24 19.58 12.78
C ALA A 866 -0.10 18.98 11.95
N LEU A 867 0.78 19.81 11.38
CA LEU A 867 1.93 19.35 10.60
C LEU A 867 2.91 18.54 11.47
N MET A 868 3.24 19.04 12.65
CA MET A 868 4.10 18.33 13.61
C MET A 868 3.47 17.01 14.05
N CYS A 869 2.16 17.00 14.30
CA CYS A 869 1.41 15.78 14.63
C CYS A 869 1.47 14.77 13.47
N PHE A 870 1.14 15.17 12.25
CA PHE A 870 1.16 14.27 11.09
C PHE A 870 2.55 13.70 10.84
N TYR A 871 3.62 14.50 10.88
CA TYR A 871 4.98 14.01 10.67
C TYR A 871 5.46 13.12 11.81
N THR A 872 5.16 13.47 13.06
CA THR A 872 5.53 12.64 14.23
C THR A 872 4.81 11.30 14.20
N VAL A 873 3.49 11.29 13.98
CA VAL A 873 2.70 10.05 13.87
C VAL A 873 3.18 9.22 12.68
N THR A 874 3.47 9.86 11.54
CA THR A 874 4.02 9.16 10.36
C THR A 874 5.37 8.52 10.68
N ALA A 875 6.27 9.22 11.37
CA ALA A 875 7.55 8.68 11.80
C ALA A 875 7.39 7.50 12.77
N LEU A 876 6.50 7.61 13.77
CA LEU A 876 6.19 6.53 14.72
C LEU A 876 5.66 5.27 14.03
N LEU A 877 4.92 5.42 12.94
CA LEU A 877 4.46 4.30 12.12
C LEU A 877 5.59 3.65 11.28
N HIS A 878 6.78 4.25 11.26
CA HIS A 878 8.00 3.77 10.62
C HIS A 878 9.13 3.58 11.66
N PRO A 879 9.01 2.60 12.58
CA PRO A 879 9.90 2.43 13.74
C PRO A 879 11.39 2.37 13.40
N GLN A 880 11.75 1.76 12.26
CA GLN A 880 13.15 1.65 11.80
C GLN A 880 13.79 2.99 11.44
N GLU A 881 13.00 4.06 11.30
CA GLU A 881 13.44 5.37 10.84
C GLU A 881 12.87 6.52 11.70
N VAL A 882 12.32 6.21 12.88
CA VAL A 882 11.78 7.24 13.78
C VAL A 882 12.82 8.32 14.05
N GLY A 883 14.10 7.94 14.15
CA GLY A 883 15.21 8.89 14.34
C GLY A 883 15.38 9.93 13.23
N VAL A 884 14.86 9.68 12.01
CA VAL A 884 14.92 10.64 10.90
C VAL A 884 14.09 11.90 11.21
N VAL A 885 13.09 11.81 12.10
CA VAL A 885 12.27 12.96 12.51
C VAL A 885 13.08 14.11 13.10
N ILE A 886 14.24 13.82 13.71
CA ILE A 886 15.16 14.81 14.27
C ILE A 886 15.64 15.77 13.17
N TYR A 887 15.91 15.23 11.97
CA TYR A 887 16.32 16.04 10.82
C TYR A 887 15.17 16.88 10.23
N GLY A 888 13.92 16.60 10.62
CA GLY A 888 12.74 17.34 10.19
C GLY A 888 12.75 18.81 10.62
N PHE A 889 13.41 19.13 11.73
CA PHE A 889 13.60 20.51 12.15
C PHE A 889 14.38 21.33 11.11
N LEU A 890 15.51 20.82 10.64
CA LEU A 890 16.30 21.45 9.58
C LEU A 890 15.49 21.61 8.29
N TYR A 891 14.69 20.59 7.96
CA TYR A 891 13.82 20.64 6.78
C TYR A 891 12.80 21.79 6.87
N ILE A 892 12.15 21.97 8.02
CA ILE A 892 11.11 22.99 8.23
C ILE A 892 11.69 24.41 8.15
N ILE A 893 12.83 24.67 8.80
CA ILE A 893 13.44 26.02 8.77
C ILE A 893 13.99 26.37 7.37
N CYS A 894 14.33 25.36 6.56
CA CYS A 894 14.80 25.53 5.19
C CYS A 894 13.68 25.56 4.14
N ILE A 895 12.39 25.59 4.52
CA ILE A 895 11.26 25.69 3.56
C ILE A 895 11.45 26.85 2.56
N PRO A 896 11.84 28.08 2.97
CA PRO A 896 12.06 29.15 2.01
C PRO A 896 13.19 28.88 1.01
N SER A 897 14.25 28.22 1.45
CA SER A 897 15.34 27.80 0.56
C SER A 897 14.85 26.80 -0.48
N ALA A 898 14.14 25.76 -0.02
CA ALA A 898 13.73 24.62 -0.82
C ALA A 898 12.61 24.92 -1.83
N TYR A 899 11.65 25.78 -1.47
CA TYR A 899 10.44 26.00 -2.27
C TYR A 899 10.36 27.36 -2.96
N LEU A 900 11.24 28.31 -2.61
CA LEU A 900 11.34 29.63 -3.26
C LEU A 900 12.69 29.82 -3.96
N LEU A 901 13.81 29.81 -3.24
CA LEU A 901 15.13 30.08 -3.83
C LEU A 901 15.55 29.00 -4.83
N LEU A 902 15.36 27.72 -4.47
CA LEU A 902 15.67 26.60 -5.33
C LEU A 902 14.76 26.57 -6.58
N ALA A 903 13.49 26.95 -6.45
CA ALA A 903 12.56 27.07 -7.58
C ALA A 903 13.03 28.15 -8.56
N ILE A 904 13.43 29.34 -8.06
CA ILE A 904 14.01 30.41 -8.89
C ILE A 904 15.25 29.89 -9.63
N TYR A 905 16.21 29.31 -8.89
CA TYR A 905 17.44 28.80 -9.49
C TYR A 905 17.18 27.73 -10.55
N SER A 906 16.32 26.76 -10.24
CA SER A 906 16.01 25.63 -11.11
C SER A 906 15.37 26.07 -12.43
N MET A 907 14.37 26.97 -12.36
CA MET A 907 13.68 27.49 -13.55
C MET A 907 14.59 28.42 -14.38
N VAL A 908 15.35 29.31 -13.75
CA VAL A 908 16.25 30.24 -14.47
C VAL A 908 17.44 29.51 -15.13
N ASN A 909 17.82 28.33 -14.65
CA ASN A 909 18.93 27.56 -15.22
C ASN A 909 18.47 26.31 -15.99
N MET A 910 17.18 26.17 -16.32
CA MET A 910 16.67 24.99 -17.05
C MET A 910 17.27 24.83 -18.46
N ASN A 911 17.78 25.92 -19.04
CA ASN A 911 18.50 25.90 -20.33
C ASN A 911 19.90 25.26 -20.22
N ASN A 912 20.41 25.05 -19.00
CA ASN A 912 21.68 24.37 -18.77
C ASN A 912 21.44 22.84 -18.71
N VAL A 913 21.76 22.16 -19.80
CA VAL A 913 21.61 20.72 -20.00
C VAL A 913 22.88 19.91 -19.68
N SER A 914 23.83 20.52 -18.97
CA SER A 914 24.98 19.81 -18.38
C SER A 914 24.54 18.93 -17.20
N TRP A 915 25.35 17.92 -16.90
CA TRP A 915 25.18 17.07 -15.72
C TRP A 915 25.64 17.75 -14.43
N GLY A 916 26.59 18.68 -14.50
CA GLY A 916 26.89 19.67 -13.45
C GLY A 916 27.58 19.18 -12.19
N THR A 917 27.81 17.87 -12.02
CA THR A 917 28.49 17.31 -10.84
C THR A 917 29.95 16.93 -11.09
N ARG A 918 30.36 16.54 -12.31
CA ARG A 918 31.73 16.07 -12.61
C ARG A 918 32.24 16.38 -14.04
N GLU A 919 31.65 17.36 -14.74
CA GLU A 919 32.11 17.71 -16.10
C GLU A 919 33.37 18.60 -16.03
N THR A 920 34.55 18.03 -16.28
CA THR A 920 35.75 18.85 -16.57
C THR A 920 35.61 19.46 -17.95
N ALA A 921 35.68 20.80 -18.05
CA ALA A 921 35.77 21.46 -19.34
C ALA A 921 37.06 20.99 -20.06
N PRO A 922 37.02 20.68 -21.38
CA PRO A 922 38.24 20.41 -22.11
C PRO A 922 39.15 21.65 -22.07
N PRO A 923 40.48 21.48 -21.92
CA PRO A 923 41.39 22.60 -21.87
C PRO A 923 41.30 23.45 -23.16
N PRO A 924 41.33 24.78 -23.06
CA PRO A 924 41.32 25.65 -24.22
C PRO A 924 42.59 25.40 -25.05
N GLY A 925 42.43 24.88 -26.27
CA GLY A 925 43.54 24.58 -27.17
C GLY A 925 43.71 23.10 -27.54
N ALA A 926 42.83 22.19 -27.10
CA ALA A 926 42.83 20.81 -27.56
C ALA A 926 42.65 20.76 -29.10
N ALA A 927 43.72 20.38 -29.81
CA ALA A 927 43.70 20.20 -31.24
C ALA A 927 42.63 19.17 -31.62
N LYS A 928 41.88 19.46 -32.69
CA LYS A 928 40.93 18.52 -33.27
C LYS A 928 41.70 17.26 -33.67
N PRO A 929 41.24 16.04 -33.32
CA PRO A 929 41.79 14.84 -33.92
C PRO A 929 41.55 14.89 -35.43
N ALA A 930 42.62 14.70 -36.20
CA ALA A 930 42.49 14.39 -37.62
C ALA A 930 41.69 13.10 -37.77
N ALA A 931 40.82 13.04 -38.78
CA ALA A 931 40.05 11.85 -39.09
C ALA A 931 41.01 10.66 -39.30
N ALA A 932 40.95 9.68 -38.39
CA ALA A 932 41.78 8.48 -38.49
C ALA A 932 41.33 7.64 -39.69
N ALA A 933 42.26 7.38 -40.61
CA ALA A 933 42.09 6.45 -41.72
C ALA A 933 41.90 5.01 -41.21
N PRO A 934 41.08 4.19 -41.89
CA PRO A 934 40.81 2.82 -41.46
C PRO A 934 41.94 1.90 -41.92
N GLN A 935 42.80 1.42 -41.02
CA GLN A 935 43.61 0.24 -41.28
C GLN A 935 43.72 -0.65 -40.04
N THR A 936 43.02 -1.78 -40.06
CA THR A 936 43.65 -3.11 -39.90
C THR A 936 42.67 -4.22 -40.28
N THR A 937 43.25 -5.20 -40.96
CA THR A 937 42.79 -6.45 -41.58
C THR A 937 41.53 -7.09 -40.98
N LEU A 938 40.54 -7.32 -41.86
CA LEU A 938 39.29 -8.05 -41.60
C LEU A 938 39.58 -9.51 -41.17
N GLN A 939 39.33 -9.84 -39.90
CA GLN A 939 38.83 -11.17 -39.55
C GLN A 939 37.30 -11.14 -39.65
N LYS A 940 36.69 -12.21 -40.18
CA LYS A 940 35.23 -12.37 -40.27
C LYS A 940 34.61 -12.14 -38.89
N GLY A 941 33.95 -10.99 -38.71
CA GLY A 941 33.42 -10.58 -37.42
C GLY A 941 32.39 -11.56 -36.89
N THR A 942 32.39 -11.80 -35.58
CA THR A 942 31.37 -12.63 -34.94
C THR A 942 29.99 -11.97 -35.09
N TYR A 943 28.90 -12.75 -35.17
CA TYR A 943 27.52 -12.23 -35.28
C TYR A 943 27.18 -11.11 -34.25
N LEU A 944 27.79 -11.18 -33.07
CA LEU A 944 27.63 -10.17 -32.02
C LEU A 944 28.29 -8.83 -32.37
N GLU A 945 29.45 -8.84 -33.04
CA GLU A 945 30.11 -7.62 -33.50
C GLU A 945 29.29 -6.93 -34.60
N GLN A 946 28.71 -7.72 -35.51
CA GLN A 946 27.81 -7.18 -36.53
C GLN A 946 26.58 -6.53 -35.89
N PHE A 947 25.95 -7.19 -34.91
CA PHE A 947 24.85 -6.60 -34.14
C PHE A 947 25.22 -5.25 -33.51
N PHE A 948 26.38 -5.17 -32.85
CA PHE A 948 26.80 -3.90 -32.23
C PHE A 948 27.10 -2.84 -33.27
N ARG A 949 27.67 -3.18 -34.44
CA ARG A 949 27.86 -2.24 -35.55
C ARG A 949 26.52 -1.68 -36.02
N GLU A 950 25.53 -2.53 -36.26
CA GLU A 950 24.18 -2.12 -36.67
C GLU A 950 23.47 -1.26 -35.61
N LEU A 951 23.59 -1.64 -34.33
CA LEU A 951 23.03 -0.87 -33.21
C LEU A 951 23.65 0.53 -33.13
N ILE A 952 24.96 0.62 -33.30
CA ILE A 952 25.69 1.88 -33.29
C ILE A 952 25.24 2.75 -34.47
N THR A 953 25.30 2.24 -35.71
CA THR A 953 24.94 3.01 -36.91
C THR A 953 23.50 3.51 -36.87
N THR A 954 22.58 2.68 -36.36
CA THR A 954 21.16 3.03 -36.32
C THR A 954 20.83 4.03 -35.20
N TYR A 955 21.34 3.80 -33.99
CA TYR A 955 20.86 4.52 -32.80
C TYR A 955 21.95 5.27 -32.04
N LEU A 956 23.17 4.71 -31.92
CA LEU A 956 24.17 5.15 -30.95
C LEU A 956 25.37 5.90 -31.55
N GLU A 957 25.37 6.20 -32.85
CA GLU A 957 26.42 7.00 -33.49
C GLU A 957 26.57 8.37 -32.82
N PRO A 958 27.80 8.81 -32.49
CA PRO A 958 28.08 10.16 -32.00
C PRO A 958 27.44 11.21 -32.90
N LEU A 959 26.81 12.22 -32.29
CA LEU A 959 26.20 13.29 -33.07
C LEU A 959 27.30 14.17 -33.68
N PRO A 960 27.27 14.48 -34.99
CA PRO A 960 28.26 15.37 -35.58
C PRO A 960 28.18 16.75 -34.92
N GLU A 961 29.33 17.29 -34.50
CA GLU A 961 29.43 18.60 -33.87
C GLU A 961 29.15 19.73 -34.87
N ASN A 962 27.88 20.01 -35.11
CA ASN A 962 27.46 21.17 -35.90
C ASN A 962 27.31 22.38 -34.97
N LYS A 963 28.36 23.22 -34.90
CA LYS A 963 28.38 24.46 -34.10
C LYS A 963 27.19 25.39 -34.39
N LYS A 964 26.65 25.41 -35.62
CA LYS A 964 25.48 26.22 -35.98
C LYS A 964 24.21 25.67 -35.32
N LYS A 965 23.96 24.35 -35.42
CA LYS A 965 22.81 23.69 -34.77
C LYS A 965 22.91 23.75 -33.24
N GLN A 966 24.10 23.61 -32.67
CA GLN A 966 24.30 23.75 -31.21
C GLN A 966 23.99 25.17 -30.73
N LYS A 967 24.47 26.20 -31.45
CA LYS A 967 24.13 27.60 -31.14
C LYS A 967 22.64 27.89 -31.27
N GLU A 968 22.00 27.37 -32.32
CA GLU A 968 20.55 27.49 -32.51
C GLU A 968 19.76 26.80 -31.39
N MET A 969 20.15 25.58 -31.01
CA MET A 969 19.52 24.85 -29.90
C MET A 969 19.73 25.57 -28.57
N ALA A 970 20.92 26.09 -28.32
CA ALA A 970 21.20 26.90 -27.13
C ALA A 970 20.33 28.16 -27.08
N LYS A 971 20.07 28.80 -28.23
CA LYS A 971 19.10 29.91 -28.34
C LYS A 971 17.68 29.44 -28.03
N LYS A 972 17.22 28.36 -28.65
CA LYS A 972 15.87 27.77 -28.39
C LYS A 972 15.68 27.37 -26.92
N LEU A 973 16.71 26.82 -26.27
CA LEU A 973 16.69 26.50 -24.83
C LEU A 973 16.58 27.76 -23.96
N LYS A 974 17.30 28.83 -24.31
CA LYS A 974 17.16 30.13 -23.63
C LYS A 974 15.78 30.74 -23.81
N ASP A 975 15.23 30.68 -25.02
CA ASP A 975 13.88 31.18 -25.32
C ASP A 975 12.81 30.37 -24.57
N LEU A 976 12.94 29.04 -24.55
CA LEU A 976 12.07 28.15 -23.80
C LEU A 976 12.13 28.46 -22.30
N ARG A 977 13.34 28.59 -21.75
CA ARG A 977 13.53 29.02 -20.36
C ARG A 977 12.80 30.33 -20.08
N SER A 978 13.05 31.37 -20.88
CA SER A 978 12.43 32.68 -20.63
C SER A 978 10.90 32.59 -20.64
N LYS A 979 10.31 31.82 -21.57
CA LYS A 979 8.85 31.61 -21.64
C LYS A 979 8.30 30.86 -20.43
N ILE A 980 8.91 29.72 -20.07
CA ILE A 980 8.41 28.89 -18.95
C ILE A 980 8.62 29.61 -17.63
N THR A 981 9.80 30.20 -17.39
CA THR A 981 10.08 30.96 -16.16
C THR A 981 9.13 32.14 -16.02
N PHE A 982 8.84 32.86 -17.11
CA PHE A 982 7.84 33.92 -17.11
C PHE A 982 6.46 33.39 -16.72
N ALA A 983 5.96 32.34 -17.39
CA ALA A 983 4.66 31.76 -17.07
C ALA A 983 4.58 31.27 -15.62
N TYR A 984 5.60 30.56 -15.15
CA TYR A 984 5.68 30.01 -13.79
C TYR A 984 5.61 31.11 -12.73
N PHE A 985 6.43 32.16 -12.84
CA PHE A 985 6.42 33.25 -11.87
C PHE A 985 5.28 34.25 -12.07
N MET A 986 4.68 34.34 -13.27
CA MET A 986 3.48 35.15 -13.49
C MET A 986 2.27 34.55 -12.78
N CYS A 987 2.11 33.22 -12.77
CA CYS A 987 1.09 32.55 -11.94
C CYS A 987 1.26 32.88 -10.44
N ASN A 988 2.50 32.87 -9.96
CA ASN A 988 2.82 33.24 -8.57
C ASN A 988 2.53 34.72 -8.29
N ALA A 989 2.90 35.63 -9.22
CA ALA A 989 2.64 37.05 -9.08
C ALA A 989 1.15 37.35 -9.07
N PHE A 990 0.36 36.73 -9.96
CA PHE A 990 -1.09 36.86 -9.98
C PHE A 990 -1.70 36.44 -8.64
N TRP A 991 -1.25 35.32 -8.08
CA TRP A 991 -1.69 34.86 -6.76
C TRP A 991 -1.40 35.86 -5.64
N LEU A 992 -0.19 36.43 -5.61
CA LEU A 992 0.20 37.44 -4.63
C LEU A 992 -0.63 38.73 -4.79
N VAL A 993 -0.86 39.18 -6.02
CA VAL A 993 -1.71 40.35 -6.32
C VAL A 993 -3.14 40.10 -5.89
N THR A 994 -3.72 38.93 -6.19
CA THR A 994 -5.07 38.57 -5.72
C THR A 994 -5.15 38.61 -4.20
N THR A 995 -4.14 38.09 -3.50
CA THR A 995 -4.09 38.13 -2.03
C THR A 995 -4.01 39.57 -1.51
N PHE A 996 -3.14 40.39 -2.09
CA PHE A 996 -3.00 41.80 -1.74
C PHE A 996 -4.31 42.59 -1.96
N VAL A 997 -4.99 42.38 -3.09
CA VAL A 997 -6.28 43.04 -3.39
C VAL A 997 -7.35 42.60 -2.40
N LEU A 998 -7.43 41.31 -2.07
CA LEU A 998 -8.40 40.80 -1.10
C LEU A 998 -8.13 41.33 0.31
N GLN A 999 -6.87 41.54 0.69
CA GLN A 999 -6.49 42.16 1.97
C GLN A 999 -6.74 43.67 2.03
N LEU A 1000 -6.94 44.35 0.89
CA LEU A 1000 -7.34 45.76 0.86
C LEU A 1000 -8.86 45.94 0.96
N VAL A 1001 -9.61 44.95 0.50
CA VAL A 1001 -11.06 44.93 0.59
C VAL A 1001 -11.40 44.30 1.94
N ASP A 1002 -11.37 45.09 3.02
CA ASP A 1002 -11.64 44.71 4.43
C ASP A 1002 -12.99 43.98 4.67
N SER A 1003 -13.78 43.74 3.62
CA SER A 1003 -15.13 43.20 3.65
C SER A 1003 -15.21 41.68 3.82
N VAL A 1004 -14.10 40.92 3.72
CA VAL A 1004 -14.11 39.45 3.77
C VAL A 1004 -13.16 38.93 4.86
N SER A 1005 -13.61 38.95 6.12
CA SER A 1005 -12.90 38.31 7.24
C SER A 1005 -13.81 37.30 7.94
N ILE A 1006 -13.26 36.13 8.27
CA ILE A 1006 -13.98 35.09 9.00
C ILE A 1006 -13.81 35.36 10.49
N GLN A 1007 -14.92 35.62 11.19
CA GLN A 1007 -14.94 35.81 12.64
C GLN A 1007 -15.03 34.45 13.33
N VAL A 1008 -14.02 34.11 14.13
CA VAL A 1008 -14.00 32.88 14.93
C VAL A 1008 -13.95 33.25 16.42
N PRO A 1009 -14.84 32.71 17.27
CA PRO A 1009 -14.79 32.99 18.70
C PRO A 1009 -13.47 32.50 19.30
N LYS A 1010 -12.77 33.35 20.04
CA LYS A 1010 -11.55 32.97 20.76
C LYS A 1010 -11.94 32.07 21.94
N LEU A 1011 -11.45 30.83 21.92
CA LEU A 1011 -11.64 29.86 23.00
C LEU A 1011 -10.33 29.70 23.78
N ASP A 1012 -10.42 29.63 25.10
CA ASP A 1012 -9.30 29.30 25.98
C ASP A 1012 -8.90 27.83 25.87
N THR A 1013 -7.86 27.43 26.61
CA THR A 1013 -7.40 26.04 26.69
C THR A 1013 -8.44 25.06 27.27
N ASN A 1014 -9.48 25.56 27.95
CA ASN A 1014 -10.59 24.77 28.49
C ASN A 1014 -11.83 24.78 27.57
N LEU A 1015 -11.70 25.28 26.33
CA LEU A 1015 -12.77 25.44 25.34
C LEU A 1015 -13.90 26.39 25.78
N GLN A 1016 -13.61 27.34 26.68
CA GLN A 1016 -14.51 28.40 27.09
C GLN A 1016 -14.26 29.66 26.27
N PHE A 1017 -15.33 30.37 25.92
CA PHE A 1017 -15.26 31.61 25.15
C PHE A 1017 -14.65 32.74 25.98
N THR A 1018 -13.60 33.38 25.46
CA THR A 1018 -12.84 34.42 26.18
C THR A 1018 -13.43 35.83 26.03
N GLY A 1019 -14.53 36.00 25.27
CA GLY A 1019 -15.15 37.31 25.02
C GLY A 1019 -14.58 38.06 23.80
N GLU A 1020 -13.58 37.53 23.11
CA GLU A 1020 -12.93 38.16 21.95
C GLU A 1020 -13.12 37.31 20.68
N TYR A 1021 -13.02 37.95 19.51
CA TYR A 1021 -13.08 37.28 18.20
C TYR A 1021 -11.73 37.36 17.48
N ILE A 1022 -11.33 36.24 16.87
CA ILE A 1022 -10.19 36.17 15.96
C ILE A 1022 -10.72 36.40 14.54
N TYR A 1023 -10.17 37.42 13.87
CA TYR A 1023 -10.45 37.69 12.47
C TYR A 1023 -9.43 36.97 11.62
N ILE A 1024 -9.91 36.10 10.73
CA ILE A 1024 -9.03 35.33 9.85
C ILE A 1024 -9.27 35.70 8.39
N ASP A 1025 -8.17 35.98 7.69
CA ASP A 1025 -8.12 36.17 6.25
C ASP A 1025 -8.48 34.85 5.52
N PRO A 1026 -9.59 34.81 4.75
CA PRO A 1026 -10.03 33.63 4.00
C PRO A 1026 -8.97 33.11 3.02
N VAL A 1027 -8.11 33.97 2.47
CA VAL A 1027 -7.10 33.57 1.48
C VAL A 1027 -5.96 32.81 2.15
N GLY A 1028 -5.51 33.28 3.31
CA GLY A 1028 -4.55 32.58 4.16
C GLY A 1028 -5.08 31.22 4.61
N ILE A 1029 -6.36 31.14 4.99
CA ILE A 1029 -7.03 29.87 5.33
C ILE A 1029 -7.08 28.92 4.13
N MET A 1030 -7.51 29.39 2.96
CA MET A 1030 -7.72 28.52 1.80
C MET A 1030 -6.42 27.79 1.40
N PHE A 1031 -5.28 28.46 1.54
CA PHE A 1031 -3.97 27.86 1.31
C PHE A 1031 -3.60 26.81 2.37
N ILE A 1032 -3.72 27.17 3.67
CA ILE A 1032 -3.48 26.25 4.78
C ILE A 1032 -4.35 25.00 4.61
N LEU A 1033 -5.61 25.17 4.22
CA LEU A 1033 -6.54 24.08 3.95
C LEU A 1033 -6.13 23.26 2.73
N ALA A 1034 -5.67 23.88 1.63
CA ALA A 1034 -5.22 23.14 0.44
C ALA A 1034 -4.00 22.25 0.71
N PHE A 1035 -2.98 22.79 1.40
CA PHE A 1035 -1.81 22.01 1.78
C PHE A 1035 -2.13 20.98 2.86
N ALA A 1036 -2.90 21.37 3.90
CA ALA A 1036 -3.34 20.44 4.92
C ALA A 1036 -4.16 19.30 4.31
N LEU A 1037 -5.04 19.60 3.34
CA LEU A 1037 -5.82 18.59 2.62
C LEU A 1037 -4.91 17.62 1.85
N LEU A 1038 -3.86 18.11 1.17
CA LEU A 1038 -2.87 17.24 0.53
C LEU A 1038 -2.18 16.32 1.53
N VAL A 1039 -1.69 16.87 2.64
CA VAL A 1039 -1.01 16.09 3.69
C VAL A 1039 -1.96 15.08 4.32
N VAL A 1040 -3.21 15.45 4.58
CA VAL A 1040 -4.26 14.56 5.11
C VAL A 1040 -4.56 13.43 4.13
N ILE A 1041 -4.77 13.75 2.86
CA ILE A 1041 -4.99 12.77 1.79
C ILE A 1041 -3.82 11.79 1.71
N GLN A 1042 -2.59 12.30 1.75
CA GLN A 1042 -1.37 11.49 1.71
C GLN A 1042 -1.19 10.64 2.98
N PHE A 1043 -1.54 11.18 4.15
CA PHE A 1043 -1.47 10.48 5.43
C PHE A 1043 -2.42 9.27 5.47
N PHE A 1044 -3.68 9.45 5.06
CA PHE A 1044 -4.62 8.33 4.98
C PHE A 1044 -4.23 7.30 3.91
N ALA A 1045 -3.67 7.75 2.79
CA ALA A 1045 -3.12 6.84 1.79
C ALA A 1045 -1.91 6.05 2.32
N MET A 1046 -1.05 6.70 3.11
CA MET A 1046 0.07 6.05 3.79
C MET A 1046 -0.41 4.98 4.77
N LEU A 1047 -1.43 5.26 5.60
CA LEU A 1047 -2.03 4.27 6.50
C LEU A 1047 -2.50 3.03 5.73
N TYR A 1048 -3.28 3.24 4.66
CA TYR A 1048 -3.76 2.17 3.80
C TYR A 1048 -2.61 1.35 3.16
N HIS A 1049 -1.58 2.04 2.68
CA HIS A 1049 -0.40 1.39 2.10
C HIS A 1049 0.37 0.57 3.16
N ARG A 1050 0.57 1.13 4.35
CA ARG A 1050 1.32 0.51 5.45
C ARG A 1050 0.66 -0.78 5.93
N GLU A 1051 -0.65 -0.78 6.09
CA GLU A 1051 -1.42 -1.98 6.45
C GLU A 1051 -1.17 -3.12 5.47
N PHE A 1052 -1.22 -2.83 4.16
CA PHE A 1052 -0.98 -3.83 3.14
C PHE A 1052 0.46 -4.38 3.20
N GLN A 1053 1.42 -3.50 3.44
CA GLN A 1053 2.85 -3.84 3.42
C GLN A 1053 3.32 -4.57 4.68
N SER A 1054 2.84 -4.19 5.88
CA SER A 1054 3.16 -4.89 7.12
C SER A 1054 2.71 -6.35 7.08
N LEU A 1055 1.53 -6.60 6.51
CA LEU A 1055 1.03 -7.96 6.25
C LEU A 1055 1.93 -8.72 5.26
N PHE A 1056 2.41 -8.05 4.22
CA PHE A 1056 3.33 -8.64 3.26
C PHE A 1056 4.67 -9.02 3.92
N LYS A 1057 5.28 -8.12 4.70
CA LYS A 1057 6.56 -8.38 5.40
C LYS A 1057 6.44 -9.51 6.43
N LEU A 1058 5.37 -9.54 7.23
CA LEU A 1058 5.11 -10.62 8.18
C LEU A 1058 4.92 -11.97 7.48
N SER A 1059 4.21 -11.99 6.33
CA SER A 1059 4.04 -13.21 5.53
C SER A 1059 5.37 -13.77 5.00
N LEU A 1060 6.33 -12.89 4.70
CA LEU A 1060 7.67 -13.25 4.23
C LEU A 1060 8.57 -13.80 5.35
N ILE A 1061 8.48 -13.22 6.55
CA ILE A 1061 9.21 -13.71 7.73
C ILE A 1061 8.74 -15.14 8.08
N LEU A 1062 7.42 -15.35 8.14
CA LEU A 1062 6.82 -16.67 8.37
C LEU A 1062 7.18 -17.67 7.25
N GLN A 1063 7.33 -17.20 6.01
CA GLN A 1063 7.80 -18.00 4.89
C GLN A 1063 9.26 -18.45 5.06
N ARG A 1064 10.14 -17.58 5.56
CA ARG A 1064 11.55 -17.92 5.80
C ARG A 1064 11.68 -18.99 6.86
N GLN A 1065 11.00 -18.84 7.99
CA GLN A 1065 10.92 -19.87 9.02
C GLN A 1065 10.34 -21.19 8.50
N SER A 1066 9.31 -21.15 7.64
CA SER A 1066 8.75 -22.35 7.03
C SER A 1066 9.71 -23.06 6.07
N ARG A 1067 10.49 -22.34 5.26
CA ARG A 1067 11.48 -22.94 4.36
C ARG A 1067 12.66 -23.49 5.14
N GLU A 1068 13.11 -22.79 6.17
CA GLU A 1068 14.15 -23.26 7.10
C GLU A 1068 13.66 -24.55 7.78
N ASN A 1069 12.44 -24.59 8.32
CA ASN A 1069 11.86 -25.79 8.94
C ASN A 1069 11.67 -26.97 7.97
N ILE A 1070 11.38 -26.72 6.69
CA ILE A 1070 11.28 -27.78 5.67
C ILE A 1070 12.68 -28.30 5.28
N MET A 1071 13.69 -27.44 5.21
CA MET A 1071 15.09 -27.87 5.03
C MET A 1071 15.57 -28.70 6.24
N PHE A 1072 15.30 -28.25 7.47
CA PHE A 1072 15.63 -29.02 8.68
C PHE A 1072 14.86 -30.35 8.79
N ALA A 1073 13.64 -30.45 8.25
CA ALA A 1073 12.89 -31.71 8.18
C ALA A 1073 13.38 -32.63 7.05
N GLY A 1074 13.88 -32.06 5.94
CA GLY A 1074 14.47 -32.81 4.82
C GLY A 1074 15.80 -33.47 5.18
N ASP A 1075 16.66 -32.77 5.93
CA ASP A 1075 17.93 -33.33 6.40
C ASP A 1075 17.77 -34.42 7.46
N ASN A 1076 16.69 -34.39 8.25
CA ASN A 1076 16.37 -35.50 9.15
C ASN A 1076 15.73 -36.69 8.41
N GLY A 1077 15.07 -36.49 7.27
CA GLY A 1077 14.42 -37.57 6.50
C GLY A 1077 15.39 -38.52 5.79
N SER A 1078 16.58 -38.04 5.42
CA SER A 1078 17.65 -38.86 4.81
C SER A 1078 18.40 -39.71 5.85
N LEU A 1079 18.56 -39.19 7.08
CA LEU A 1079 19.15 -39.91 8.22
C LEU A 1079 18.26 -41.04 8.76
N TRP A 1080 16.94 -40.97 8.59
CA TRP A 1080 16.02 -42.06 8.99
C TRP A 1080 15.87 -43.19 7.95
N ARG A 1081 16.30 -43.00 6.69
CA ARG A 1081 16.27 -44.07 5.66
C ARG A 1081 17.57 -44.88 5.53
N GLN A 1082 18.70 -44.41 6.07
CA GLN A 1082 19.97 -45.15 6.02
C GLN A 1082 20.25 -46.04 7.25
N LYS A 1083 19.48 -45.95 8.34
CA LYS A 1083 19.66 -46.77 9.57
C LYS A 1083 18.92 -48.12 9.59
N ARG A 1084 18.82 -48.83 8.46
CA ARG A 1084 18.23 -50.20 8.40
C ARG A 1084 19.18 -51.32 7.93
N LYS A 1085 20.50 -51.11 7.90
CA LYS A 1085 21.48 -52.20 7.69
C LYS A 1085 22.76 -51.98 8.50
N GLY A 1086 23.11 -52.93 9.38
CA GLY A 1086 24.46 -53.12 9.94
C GLY A 1086 24.73 -52.56 11.35
N PRO A 1087 25.62 -53.17 12.16
CA PRO A 1087 25.36 -53.41 13.58
C PRO A 1087 26.10 -52.51 14.59
N LYS A 1088 25.47 -52.43 15.79
CA LYS A 1088 25.97 -52.29 17.17
C LYS A 1088 27.25 -51.47 17.48
N ASN A 1089 27.08 -50.64 18.52
CA ASN A 1089 28.04 -50.00 19.44
C ASN A 1089 28.54 -48.60 19.06
N GLU A 1090 27.95 -47.58 19.69
CA GLU A 1090 28.66 -46.49 20.41
C GLU A 1090 27.66 -45.55 21.14
N PRO A 1091 28.04 -44.92 22.27
CA PRO A 1091 27.11 -44.26 23.18
C PRO A 1091 26.81 -42.79 22.80
N TRP A 1092 25.64 -42.35 23.26
CA TRP A 1092 25.00 -41.06 22.95
C TRP A 1092 25.77 -39.84 23.47
N GLY A 1093 26.17 -38.95 22.56
CA GLY A 1093 26.57 -37.58 22.87
C GLY A 1093 25.37 -36.62 22.84
N THR A 1094 25.25 -35.79 23.88
CA THR A 1094 24.20 -34.79 24.16
C THR A 1094 23.91 -33.78 23.02
N PRO A 1095 22.65 -33.40 22.77
CA PRO A 1095 22.31 -32.34 21.83
C PRO A 1095 22.55 -30.95 22.45
N ARG A 1096 23.30 -30.09 21.74
CA ARG A 1096 23.45 -28.65 22.06
C ARG A 1096 22.17 -27.89 21.71
N GLU A 1097 21.74 -27.02 22.61
CA GLU A 1097 20.57 -26.13 22.50
C GLU A 1097 20.70 -25.11 21.35
N PRO A 1098 19.60 -24.73 20.65
CA PRO A 1098 19.59 -23.60 19.73
C PRO A 1098 19.30 -22.28 20.47
N VAL A 1099 20.27 -21.37 20.42
CA VAL A 1099 20.17 -19.99 20.93
C VAL A 1099 19.17 -19.18 20.08
N PHE A 1100 18.05 -18.80 20.68
CA PHE A 1100 17.08 -17.84 20.14
C PHE A 1100 17.65 -16.42 20.21
N TRP A 1101 17.80 -15.74 19.07
CA TRP A 1101 18.04 -14.30 19.03
C TRP A 1101 16.74 -13.53 19.30
N THR A 1102 16.70 -12.94 20.48
CA THR A 1102 15.75 -11.93 20.96
C THR A 1102 15.96 -10.59 20.26
N GLY A 1103 14.88 -9.92 19.88
CA GLY A 1103 14.88 -8.52 19.41
C GLY A 1103 13.59 -8.16 18.67
N ILE A 1104 12.51 -7.96 19.43
CA ILE A 1104 11.25 -7.31 18.99
C ILE A 1104 11.38 -5.80 19.19
#